data_AF-A0A840YYN1-F1
#
_entry.id   AF-A0A840YYN1-F1
#
_cell.length_a   1.000
_cell.length_b   1.000
_cell.length_c   1.000
_cell.angle_alpha   90.00
_cell.angle_beta   90.00
_cell.angle_gamma   90.00
#
_symmetry.space_group_name_H-M   'P 1'
#
loop_
_entity.id
_entity.type
_entity.pdbx_description
1 polymer ?
#
loop_
_entity_poly.entity_id
_entity_poly.type
_entity_poly.pdbx_seq_one_letter_code
_entity_poly.pdbx_strand_id
1 'polypeptide(L)'
;MIQLIVFLPLLAAAFAGLSNRAFGTTLPKLVTTGALFIACVLSWLTFIPFLEGTATSHVAPVLNWMQSGSLDVAWQLRVDTLTAVMLVVVTTVSALVHLYSWGYMDEDPDQPRFFAYLSLFSFAMLMLVTANNLIQMFFGWEGVGLASYLLIGFWFRKPSANAAAIKAFVVNRVGDLGFMLGIFGTFLVFGTVSIPDILAAAPHMAGSTIGFLWFRADTTTVLCLLLFIGAMGKSAQIGLHTWLPDAMEGPTPVSALIHAATMVTAGVFMVCRLSPLFETSHTAMAFVTAIGAITCFFAATIGTVQRDIKRVIAYSTCSQLGYMFFAAGVGAYGTAMFHLMTHAFFKALLFLSAGSVIHAMHHEQDMRYYGGLRKHIPVTFWAMMAGTLAITGVGIFGIGFAGYYSKDAIIESAYAAGPGGYFAYWMGVIAALLTSFYSWRLMFLTFWGKPRWEQSEHIQHALHDAHGHGHDHDHAGHDHHDAPEGTGGYKPHESPVVMLIPLIVLSIGAVFAGAAFHHFFSDPGAGERFWKGSLFFNEHLAHATEEIPAWAKYGATAAMLLGLIPAWFAYIRSTDLPAKFADQWRVLYLFLLNKWYFDELYNWLFVRPAFAIGRLLWKRGDEGTIDRFGPNGSAAIVALGSRIAGRLQSGYVYSYAFVMLIGLTAAITWVIAG
;
A
#
# COMPACT_ATOMS: atom_id res chain seq x y z
N MET A 1 24.57 14.80 -6.04
CA MET A 1 23.87 13.66 -6.69
C MET A 1 22.54 13.33 -6.02
N ILE A 2 22.51 13.06 -4.71
CA ILE A 2 21.26 12.67 -4.00
C ILE A 2 20.11 13.68 -4.11
N GLN A 3 20.40 14.99 -4.02
CA GLN A 3 19.37 16.03 -4.19
C GLN A 3 18.69 15.95 -5.56
N LEU A 4 19.43 15.62 -6.63
CA LEU A 4 18.83 15.44 -7.96
C LEU A 4 17.92 14.21 -7.99
N ILE A 5 18.35 13.08 -7.41
CA ILE A 5 17.52 11.86 -7.33
C ILE A 5 16.17 12.17 -6.68
N VAL A 6 16.17 12.91 -5.56
CA VAL A 6 14.96 13.21 -4.78
C VAL A 6 14.12 14.31 -5.44
N PHE A 7 14.71 15.43 -5.86
CA PHE A 7 13.94 16.61 -6.29
C PHE A 7 13.56 16.63 -7.77
N LEU A 8 14.24 15.88 -8.65
CA LEU A 8 13.85 15.80 -10.07
C LEU A 8 12.39 15.32 -10.26
N PRO A 9 11.91 14.26 -9.59
CA PRO A 9 10.50 13.86 -9.63
C PRO A 9 9.55 14.96 -9.15
N LEU A 10 9.91 15.74 -8.13
CA LEU A 10 9.08 16.85 -7.65
C LEU A 10 8.96 17.96 -8.69
N LEU A 11 10.07 18.37 -9.27
CA LEU A 11 10.09 19.40 -10.31
C LEU A 11 9.29 18.95 -11.54
N ALA A 12 9.41 17.68 -11.93
CA ALA A 12 8.65 17.11 -13.02
C ALA A 12 7.13 17.01 -12.69
N ALA A 13 6.77 16.65 -11.46
CA ALA A 13 5.39 16.65 -10.99
C ALA A 13 4.78 18.05 -11.01
N ALA A 14 5.51 19.05 -10.52
CA ALA A 14 5.10 20.45 -10.53
C ALA A 14 4.93 20.96 -11.96
N PHE A 15 5.88 20.65 -12.85
CA PHE A 15 5.78 20.99 -14.26
C PHE A 15 4.53 20.38 -14.90
N ALA A 16 4.35 19.06 -14.82
CA ALA A 16 3.21 18.36 -15.42
C ALA A 16 1.85 18.78 -14.83
N GLY A 17 1.80 19.00 -13.51
CA GLY A 17 0.59 19.41 -12.80
C GLY A 17 0.18 20.84 -13.12
N LEU A 18 1.12 21.79 -13.13
CA LEU A 18 0.86 23.20 -13.42
C LEU A 18 0.65 23.46 -14.92
N SER A 19 1.39 22.76 -15.78
CA SER A 19 1.19 22.88 -17.22
C SER A 19 -0.15 22.32 -17.66
N ASN A 20 -0.66 21.31 -16.94
CA ASN A 20 -1.86 20.56 -17.31
C ASN A 20 -1.86 20.24 -18.82
N ARG A 21 -2.83 20.79 -19.59
CA ARG A 21 -2.96 20.60 -21.04
C ARG A 21 -2.33 21.72 -21.88
N ALA A 22 -1.70 22.73 -21.29
CA ALA A 22 -1.16 23.90 -21.99
C ALA A 22 -0.10 23.52 -23.06
N PHE A 23 0.69 22.47 -22.82
CA PHE A 23 1.70 21.95 -23.76
C PHE A 23 1.30 20.59 -24.38
N GLY A 24 0.00 20.28 -24.44
CA GLY A 24 -0.50 18.97 -24.85
C GLY A 24 -0.18 17.85 -23.84
N THR A 25 -0.27 16.60 -24.27
CA THR A 25 -0.04 15.42 -23.41
C THR A 25 1.40 14.89 -23.48
N THR A 26 2.08 15.04 -24.61
CA THR A 26 3.40 14.42 -24.85
C THR A 26 4.52 15.03 -24.02
N LEU A 27 4.57 16.36 -23.90
CA LEU A 27 5.67 17.03 -23.18
C LEU A 27 5.65 16.73 -21.67
N PRO A 28 4.50 16.80 -20.95
CA PRO A 28 4.42 16.38 -19.55
C PRO A 28 4.85 14.92 -19.33
N LYS A 29 4.43 14.01 -20.22
CA LYS A 29 4.83 12.59 -20.21
C LYS A 29 6.34 12.43 -20.36
N LEU A 30 6.93 13.13 -21.33
CA LEU A 30 8.37 13.06 -21.61
C LEU A 30 9.21 13.59 -20.43
N VAL A 31 8.83 14.73 -19.86
CA VAL A 31 9.56 15.35 -18.74
C VAL A 31 9.51 14.48 -17.49
N THR A 32 8.34 13.99 -17.11
CA THR A 32 8.17 13.11 -15.93
C THR A 32 8.88 11.78 -16.10
N THR A 33 8.75 11.14 -17.26
CA THR A 33 9.42 9.86 -17.55
C THR A 33 10.94 10.04 -17.59
N GLY A 34 11.43 11.07 -18.29
CA GLY A 34 12.86 11.38 -18.39
C GLY A 34 13.49 11.70 -17.04
N ALA A 35 12.81 12.48 -16.20
CA ALA A 35 13.27 12.79 -14.84
C ALA A 35 13.46 11.52 -13.99
N LEU A 36 12.56 10.54 -14.10
CA LEU A 36 12.69 9.27 -13.38
C LEU A 36 13.77 8.37 -13.93
N PHE A 37 13.97 8.30 -15.25
CA PHE A 37 15.11 7.56 -15.81
C PHE A 37 16.45 8.16 -15.39
N ILE A 38 16.56 9.49 -15.33
CA ILE A 38 17.74 10.17 -14.79
C ILE A 38 17.93 9.80 -13.30
N ALA A 39 16.88 9.90 -12.49
CA ALA A 39 16.93 9.53 -11.07
C ALA A 39 17.31 8.04 -10.87
N CYS A 40 16.83 7.15 -11.74
CA CYS A 40 17.17 5.73 -11.77
C CYS A 40 18.66 5.51 -12.04
N VAL A 41 19.20 6.11 -13.10
CA VAL A 41 20.64 6.00 -13.42
C VAL A 41 21.49 6.51 -12.26
N LEU A 42 21.17 7.67 -11.70
CA LEU A 42 21.89 8.24 -10.56
C LEU A 42 21.77 7.37 -9.29
N SER A 43 20.64 6.66 -9.10
CA SER A 43 20.47 5.73 -7.98
C SER A 43 21.36 4.50 -8.12
N TRP A 44 21.48 3.93 -9.32
CA TRP A 44 22.41 2.83 -9.58
C TRP A 44 23.88 3.25 -9.40
N LEU A 45 24.25 4.45 -9.87
CA LEU A 45 25.59 5.02 -9.64
C LEU A 45 25.89 5.28 -8.16
N THR A 46 24.85 5.49 -7.33
CA THR A 46 24.99 5.58 -5.87
C THR A 46 25.15 4.19 -5.23
N PHE A 47 24.45 3.18 -5.76
CA PHE A 47 24.40 1.84 -5.19
C PHE A 47 25.64 0.98 -5.47
N ILE A 48 26.21 1.05 -6.67
CA ILE A 48 27.37 0.23 -7.06
C ILE A 48 28.57 0.42 -6.11
N PRO A 49 28.97 1.64 -5.70
CA PRO A 49 30.03 1.82 -4.72
C PRO A 49 29.75 1.22 -3.33
N PHE A 50 28.48 1.10 -2.93
CA PHE A 50 28.12 0.39 -1.69
C PHE A 50 28.26 -1.13 -1.83
N LEU A 51 27.93 -1.69 -2.99
CA LEU A 51 28.17 -3.12 -3.28
C LEU A 51 29.66 -3.46 -3.29
N GLU A 52 30.50 -2.59 -3.86
CA GLU A 52 31.96 -2.76 -3.89
C GLU A 52 32.62 -2.49 -2.52
N GLY A 53 31.86 -1.97 -1.56
CA GLY A 53 32.35 -1.62 -0.23
C GLY A 53 33.21 -0.35 -0.17
N THR A 54 33.32 0.39 -1.28
CA THR A 54 34.14 1.61 -1.42
C THR A 54 33.45 2.88 -0.88
N ALA A 55 32.12 2.87 -0.78
CA ALA A 55 31.36 3.99 -0.22
C ALA A 55 31.16 3.92 1.30
N THR A 56 31.03 5.10 1.90
CA THR A 56 30.65 5.31 3.31
C THR A 56 29.31 6.05 3.41
N SER A 57 28.64 5.86 4.54
CA SER A 57 27.41 6.61 4.82
C SER A 57 27.70 8.11 4.89
N HIS A 58 26.79 8.91 4.36
CA HIS A 58 26.89 10.36 4.41
C HIS A 58 25.50 11.00 4.49
N VAL A 59 25.47 12.25 4.95
CA VAL A 59 24.24 13.03 5.10
C VAL A 59 24.40 14.34 4.33
N ALA A 60 23.51 14.58 3.37
CA ALA A 60 23.48 15.82 2.61
C ALA A 60 22.47 16.79 3.24
N PRO A 61 22.92 17.93 3.81
CA PRO A 61 22.00 18.93 4.35
C PRO A 61 21.22 19.60 3.22
N VAL A 62 19.95 19.94 3.48
CA VAL A 62 19.09 20.69 2.56
C VAL A 62 18.75 22.05 3.16
N LEU A 63 18.06 22.06 4.30
CA LEU A 63 17.69 23.28 5.03
C LEU A 63 17.38 22.97 6.49
N ASN A 64 17.44 23.97 7.36
CA ASN A 64 16.93 23.88 8.72
C ASN A 64 15.42 24.10 8.70
N TRP A 65 14.63 23.09 9.04
CA TRP A 65 13.19 23.10 8.82
C TRP A 65 12.45 23.77 9.98
N MET A 66 12.70 23.34 11.21
CA MET A 66 12.07 23.89 12.40
C MET A 66 13.03 23.83 13.58
N GLN A 67 13.14 24.93 14.33
CA GLN A 67 13.87 24.97 15.58
C GLN A 67 13.03 25.68 16.64
N SER A 68 12.76 25.00 17.76
CA SER A 68 11.99 25.54 18.88
C SER A 68 12.45 24.93 20.20
N GLY A 69 13.14 25.72 21.03
CA GLY A 69 13.74 25.21 22.27
C GLY A 69 14.75 24.09 21.99
N SER A 70 14.52 22.91 22.57
CA SER A 70 15.32 21.71 22.33
C SER A 70 14.91 20.93 21.07
N LEU A 71 13.76 21.23 20.47
CA LEU A 71 13.33 20.57 19.24
C LEU A 71 14.08 21.17 18.06
N ASP A 72 15.00 20.40 17.50
CA ASP A 72 15.70 20.70 16.25
C ASP A 72 15.29 19.69 15.16
N VAL A 73 14.75 20.22 14.07
CA VAL A 73 14.32 19.45 12.89
C VAL A 73 15.05 20.02 11.68
N ALA A 74 16.09 19.33 11.25
CA ALA A 74 16.81 19.62 10.02
C ALA A 74 16.29 18.75 8.87
N TRP A 75 16.10 19.34 7.68
CA TRP A 75 15.88 18.56 6.47
C TRP A 75 17.23 18.09 5.93
N GLN A 76 17.46 16.78 5.99
CA GLN A 76 18.71 16.14 5.63
C GLN A 76 18.47 14.84 4.86
N LEU A 77 19.21 14.63 3.78
CA LEU A 77 19.12 13.42 2.96
C LEU A 77 20.25 12.47 3.38
N ARG A 78 19.90 11.43 4.15
CA ARG A 78 20.84 10.37 4.53
C ARG A 78 20.98 9.37 3.39
N VAL A 79 22.23 9.00 3.09
CA VAL A 79 22.59 7.97 2.14
C VAL A 79 23.47 6.95 2.84
N ASP A 80 22.94 5.75 3.04
CA ASP A 80 23.64 4.56 3.46
C ASP A 80 23.19 3.36 2.60
N THR A 81 23.66 2.17 2.93
CA THR A 81 23.41 0.92 2.18
C THR A 81 21.92 0.61 2.11
N LEU A 82 21.20 0.72 3.23
CA LEU A 82 19.73 0.58 3.28
C LEU A 82 19.00 1.58 2.38
N THR A 83 19.38 2.87 2.43
CA THR A 83 18.79 3.87 1.53
C THR A 83 19.15 3.58 0.08
N ALA A 84 20.39 3.22 -0.24
CA ALA A 84 20.84 2.97 -1.61
C ALA A 84 20.06 1.82 -2.27
N VAL A 85 19.79 0.73 -1.55
CA VAL A 85 18.90 -0.35 -2.00
C VAL A 85 17.51 0.18 -2.34
N MET A 86 16.92 0.97 -1.43
CA MET A 86 15.58 1.53 -1.66
C MET A 86 15.53 2.55 -2.79
N LEU A 87 16.57 3.36 -2.98
CA LEU A 87 16.65 4.30 -4.10
C LEU A 87 16.57 3.55 -5.44
N VAL A 88 17.34 2.47 -5.58
CA VAL A 88 17.32 1.62 -6.79
C VAL A 88 15.95 0.98 -6.98
N VAL A 89 15.36 0.41 -5.93
CA VAL A 89 14.04 -0.24 -5.99
C VAL A 89 12.96 0.75 -6.42
N VAL A 90 12.86 1.89 -5.75
CA VAL A 90 11.82 2.91 -5.99
C VAL A 90 11.98 3.51 -7.39
N THR A 91 13.18 3.95 -7.76
CA THR A 91 13.40 4.65 -9.04
C THR A 91 13.33 3.70 -10.24
N THR A 92 13.81 2.46 -10.13
CA THR A 92 13.74 1.49 -11.23
C THR A 92 12.30 1.11 -11.53
N VAL A 93 11.54 0.69 -10.52
CA VAL A 93 10.13 0.32 -10.70
C VAL A 93 9.33 1.53 -11.17
N SER A 94 9.57 2.71 -10.59
CA SER A 94 8.81 3.89 -10.98
C SER A 94 9.11 4.35 -12.41
N ALA A 95 10.38 4.33 -12.87
CA ALA A 95 10.74 4.65 -14.25
C ALA A 95 10.07 3.71 -15.26
N LEU A 96 10.04 2.41 -14.96
CA LEU A 96 9.40 1.41 -15.81
C LEU A 96 7.86 1.53 -15.80
N VAL A 97 7.26 1.85 -14.65
CA VAL A 97 5.81 2.14 -14.56
C VAL A 97 5.46 3.41 -15.34
N HIS A 98 6.29 4.46 -15.30
CA HIS A 98 6.08 5.66 -16.10
C HIS A 98 6.09 5.31 -17.59
N LEU A 99 7.09 4.57 -18.08
CA LEU A 99 7.14 4.13 -19.47
C LEU A 99 5.93 3.29 -19.86
N TYR A 100 5.55 2.30 -19.03
CA TYR A 100 4.37 1.46 -19.26
C TYR A 100 3.08 2.28 -19.39
N SER A 101 2.97 3.34 -18.58
CA SER A 101 1.79 4.20 -18.54
C SER A 101 1.56 5.00 -19.83
N TRP A 102 2.55 5.11 -20.72
CA TRP A 102 2.37 5.74 -22.02
C TRP A 102 1.37 4.98 -22.88
N GLY A 103 1.44 3.64 -22.90
CA GLY A 103 0.50 2.81 -23.64
C GLY A 103 -0.81 2.60 -22.89
N TYR A 104 -0.74 2.34 -21.58
CA TYR A 104 -1.94 2.02 -20.80
C TYR A 104 -2.94 3.18 -20.68
N MET A 105 -2.45 4.42 -20.67
CA MET A 105 -3.27 5.63 -20.50
C MET A 105 -3.48 6.41 -21.81
N ASP A 106 -3.14 5.84 -22.97
CA ASP A 106 -3.13 6.59 -24.24
C ASP A 106 -4.52 7.12 -24.62
N GLU A 107 -5.57 6.37 -24.29
CA GLU A 107 -6.97 6.72 -24.53
C GLU A 107 -7.58 7.64 -23.46
N ASP A 108 -6.90 7.86 -22.32
CA ASP A 108 -7.42 8.70 -21.24
C ASP A 108 -7.13 10.18 -21.49
N PRO A 109 -8.10 11.10 -21.32
CA PRO A 109 -7.90 12.52 -21.59
C PRO A 109 -7.08 13.25 -20.51
N ASP A 110 -6.95 12.69 -19.29
CA ASP A 110 -6.31 13.33 -18.15
C ASP A 110 -4.87 12.81 -17.88
N GLN A 111 -4.16 12.42 -18.94
CA GLN A 111 -2.78 11.92 -18.89
C GLN A 111 -1.80 12.85 -18.11
N PRO A 112 -1.74 14.18 -18.33
CA PRO A 112 -0.77 15.03 -17.60
C PRO A 112 -0.95 14.97 -16.08
N ARG A 113 -2.21 14.93 -15.61
CA ARG A 113 -2.54 14.79 -14.19
C ARG A 113 -2.06 13.45 -13.64
N PHE A 114 -2.26 12.37 -14.39
CA PHE A 114 -1.82 11.04 -14.00
C PHE A 114 -0.29 10.98 -13.80
N PHE A 115 0.49 11.48 -14.75
CA PHE A 115 1.95 11.52 -14.66
C PHE A 115 2.46 12.46 -13.57
N ALA A 116 1.78 13.59 -13.33
CA ALA A 116 2.09 14.46 -12.20
C ALA A 116 1.91 13.74 -10.86
N TYR A 117 0.82 12.99 -10.68
CA TYR A 117 0.58 12.22 -9.46
C TYR A 117 1.57 11.06 -9.30
N LEU A 118 1.94 10.34 -10.36
CA LEU A 118 2.98 9.30 -10.29
C LEU A 118 4.36 9.85 -9.89
N SER A 119 4.73 11.02 -10.43
CA SER A 119 5.99 11.69 -10.08
C SER A 119 5.96 12.24 -8.65
N LEU A 120 4.84 12.82 -8.21
CA LEU A 120 4.64 13.27 -6.82
C LEU A 120 4.76 12.09 -5.83
N PHE A 121 4.17 10.96 -6.19
CA PHE A 121 4.24 9.74 -5.40
C PHE A 121 5.67 9.23 -5.28
N SER A 122 6.43 9.26 -6.38
CA SER A 122 7.85 8.88 -6.39
C SER A 122 8.70 9.81 -5.52
N PHE A 123 8.47 11.13 -5.60
CA PHE A 123 9.11 12.11 -4.72
C PHE A 123 8.84 11.81 -3.24
N ALA A 124 7.58 11.60 -2.86
CA ALA A 124 7.20 11.34 -1.48
C ALA A 124 7.88 10.07 -0.92
N MET A 125 7.96 9.01 -1.74
CA MET A 125 8.68 7.80 -1.35
C MET A 125 10.20 8.03 -1.23
N LEU A 126 10.80 8.79 -2.15
CA LEU A 126 12.23 9.12 -2.07
C LEU A 126 12.57 9.97 -0.84
N MET A 127 11.66 10.87 -0.45
CA MET A 127 11.74 11.65 0.79
C MET A 127 11.68 10.78 2.05
N LEU A 128 10.85 9.73 2.02
CA LEU A 128 10.72 8.76 3.10
C LEU A 128 12.02 7.96 3.28
N VAL A 129 12.57 7.40 2.21
CA VAL A 129 13.72 6.47 2.29
C VAL A 129 15.06 7.17 2.54
N THR A 130 15.13 8.47 2.28
CA THR A 130 16.31 9.31 2.55
C THR A 130 16.22 10.05 3.89
N ALA A 131 15.19 9.77 4.70
CA ALA A 131 14.98 10.44 5.98
C ALA A 131 16.11 10.16 6.99
N ASN A 132 16.64 11.24 7.58
CA ASN A 132 17.58 11.18 8.71
C ASN A 132 16.90 11.38 10.09
N ASN A 133 15.64 11.84 10.11
CA ASN A 133 14.84 12.03 11.31
C ASN A 133 13.40 11.56 11.09
N LEU A 134 12.69 11.30 12.20
CA LEU A 134 11.34 10.75 12.17
C LEU A 134 10.31 11.71 11.56
N ILE A 135 10.51 13.03 11.66
CA ILE A 135 9.59 14.04 11.11
C ILE A 135 9.67 14.06 9.58
N GLN A 136 10.87 14.02 9.00
CA GLN A 136 11.05 13.88 7.56
C GLN A 136 10.50 12.54 7.04
N MET A 137 10.71 11.46 7.80
CA MET A 137 10.11 10.17 7.47
C MET A 137 8.58 10.27 7.44
N PHE A 138 7.97 10.91 8.45
CA PHE A 138 6.53 11.16 8.52
C PHE A 138 6.02 12.05 7.37
N PHE A 139 6.79 13.05 6.94
CA PHE A 139 6.47 13.85 5.77
C PHE A 139 6.38 13.01 4.49
N GLY A 140 7.38 12.16 4.24
CA GLY A 140 7.32 11.20 3.13
C GLY A 140 6.15 10.21 3.28
N TRP A 141 5.89 9.78 4.52
CA TRP A 141 4.82 8.83 4.88
C TRP A 141 3.41 9.34 4.55
N GLU A 142 3.13 10.58 4.94
CA GLU A 142 1.90 11.30 4.63
C GLU A 142 1.83 11.65 3.14
N GLY A 143 2.93 12.07 2.54
CA GLY A 143 3.02 12.38 1.11
C GLY A 143 2.67 11.16 0.24
N VAL A 144 3.17 9.98 0.58
CA VAL A 144 2.82 8.72 -0.12
C VAL A 144 1.34 8.38 0.10
N GLY A 145 0.81 8.60 1.31
CA GLY A 145 -0.61 8.42 1.60
C GLY A 145 -1.51 9.35 0.76
N LEU A 146 -1.19 10.63 0.68
CA LEU A 146 -1.90 11.61 -0.14
C LEU A 146 -1.85 11.23 -1.63
N ALA A 147 -0.66 10.94 -2.15
CA ALA A 147 -0.50 10.59 -3.54
C ALA A 147 -1.21 9.27 -3.89
N SER A 148 -1.24 8.28 -2.99
CA SER A 148 -2.05 7.06 -3.16
C SER A 148 -3.55 7.36 -3.23
N TYR A 149 -4.06 8.26 -2.39
CA TYR A 149 -5.47 8.65 -2.39
C TYR A 149 -5.87 9.26 -3.74
N LEU A 150 -5.03 10.17 -4.26
CA LEU A 150 -5.25 10.81 -5.55
C LEU A 150 -5.18 9.82 -6.73
N LEU A 151 -4.30 8.83 -6.66
CA LEU A 151 -4.13 7.83 -7.72
C LEU A 151 -5.19 6.72 -7.70
N ILE A 152 -5.62 6.26 -6.51
CA ILE A 152 -6.74 5.30 -6.38
C ILE A 152 -8.03 5.96 -6.86
N GLY A 153 -8.27 7.21 -6.45
CA GLY A 153 -9.42 8.01 -6.86
C GLY A 153 -9.24 8.72 -8.21
N PHE A 154 -8.31 8.28 -9.06
CA PHE A 154 -8.01 8.97 -10.33
C PHE A 154 -9.26 9.09 -11.22
N TRP A 155 -10.03 8.01 -11.37
CA TRP A 155 -11.34 8.02 -12.03
C TRP A 155 -12.45 8.43 -11.05
N PHE A 156 -12.36 9.66 -10.54
CA PHE A 156 -13.25 10.22 -9.52
C PHE A 156 -14.74 10.30 -9.92
N ARG A 157 -15.09 10.02 -11.17
CA ARG A 157 -16.49 9.91 -11.61
C ARG A 157 -17.12 8.56 -11.25
N LYS A 158 -16.30 7.54 -10.98
CA LYS A 158 -16.76 6.20 -10.57
C LYS A 158 -16.98 6.18 -9.05
N PRO A 159 -18.22 5.96 -8.55
CA PRO A 159 -18.48 5.95 -7.12
C PRO A 159 -17.67 4.90 -6.33
N SER A 160 -17.39 3.73 -6.93
CA SER A 160 -16.57 2.70 -6.31
C SER A 160 -15.12 3.14 -6.11
N ALA A 161 -14.54 3.86 -7.09
CA ALA A 161 -13.17 4.38 -6.99
C ALA A 161 -13.05 5.45 -5.90
N ASN A 162 -14.04 6.34 -5.77
CA ASN A 162 -14.08 7.32 -4.69
C ASN A 162 -14.19 6.67 -3.31
N ALA A 163 -15.07 5.70 -3.16
CA ALA A 163 -15.23 4.97 -1.91
C ALA A 163 -13.95 4.22 -1.53
N ALA A 164 -13.28 3.59 -2.51
CA ALA A 164 -11.99 2.92 -2.32
C ALA A 164 -10.88 3.89 -1.90
N ALA A 165 -10.79 5.07 -2.55
CA ALA A 165 -9.82 6.09 -2.21
C ALA A 165 -10.01 6.59 -0.77
N ILE A 166 -11.24 6.93 -0.38
CA ILE A 166 -11.56 7.38 0.99
C ILE A 166 -11.23 6.28 2.01
N LYS A 167 -11.62 5.03 1.74
CA LYS A 167 -11.28 3.89 2.63
C LYS A 167 -9.76 3.77 2.81
N ALA A 168 -8.99 3.84 1.73
CA ALA A 168 -7.53 3.80 1.80
C ALA A 168 -6.97 4.94 2.63
N PHE A 169 -7.43 6.18 2.42
CA PHE A 169 -6.94 7.32 3.19
C PHE A 169 -7.26 7.21 4.68
N VAL A 170 -8.49 6.84 5.04
CA VAL A 170 -8.93 6.73 6.43
C VAL A 170 -8.22 5.59 7.17
N VAL A 171 -8.12 4.40 6.58
CA VAL A 171 -7.46 3.25 7.23
C VAL A 171 -5.97 3.53 7.44
N ASN A 172 -5.30 4.15 6.46
CA ASN A 172 -3.91 4.57 6.64
C ASN A 172 -3.77 5.64 7.73
N ARG A 173 -4.69 6.61 7.81
CA ARG A 173 -4.67 7.64 8.86
C ARG A 173 -4.75 7.08 10.27
N VAL A 174 -5.47 5.97 10.46
CA VAL A 174 -5.51 5.27 11.75
C VAL A 174 -4.12 4.72 12.11
N GLY A 175 -3.41 4.14 11.16
CA GLY A 175 -2.00 3.75 11.35
C GLY A 175 -1.10 4.96 11.62
N ASP A 176 -1.29 6.03 10.85
CA ASP A 176 -0.51 7.27 10.95
C ASP A 176 -0.66 7.92 12.34
N LEU A 177 -1.81 7.77 13.00
CA LEU A 177 -1.99 8.17 14.41
C LEU A 177 -1.06 7.41 15.36
N GLY A 178 -0.94 6.08 15.19
CA GLY A 178 0.01 5.27 15.96
C GLY A 178 1.45 5.74 15.73
N PHE A 179 1.81 6.00 14.48
CA PHE A 179 3.13 6.52 14.13
C PHE A 179 3.40 7.88 14.79
N MET A 180 2.46 8.83 14.70
CA MET A 180 2.58 10.15 15.34
C MET A 180 2.78 10.03 16.85
N LEU A 181 1.99 9.19 17.53
CA LEU A 181 2.16 8.93 18.97
C LEU A 181 3.53 8.31 19.28
N GLY A 182 4.03 7.43 18.41
CA GLY A 182 5.38 6.89 18.50
C GLY A 182 6.45 7.97 18.39
N ILE A 183 6.31 8.91 17.44
CA ILE A 183 7.23 10.06 17.29
C ILE A 183 7.20 10.93 18.55
N PHE A 184 6.01 11.29 19.05
CA PHE A 184 5.88 12.08 20.27
C PHE A 184 6.50 11.36 21.48
N GLY A 185 6.27 10.06 21.60
CA GLY A 185 6.88 9.23 22.64
C GLY A 185 8.41 9.19 22.54
N THR A 186 8.97 9.00 21.34
CA THR A 186 10.43 9.01 21.14
C THR A 186 11.03 10.36 21.49
N PHE A 187 10.39 11.47 21.09
CA PHE A 187 10.87 12.80 21.46
C PHE A 187 10.79 13.05 22.96
N LEU A 188 9.73 12.58 23.63
CA LEU A 188 9.58 12.71 25.08
C LEU A 188 10.66 11.95 25.86
N VAL A 189 11.09 10.79 25.36
CA VAL A 189 12.08 9.93 26.02
C VAL A 189 13.52 10.35 25.69
N PHE A 190 13.82 10.63 24.43
CA PHE A 190 15.19 10.87 23.95
C PHE A 190 15.53 12.36 23.77
N GLY A 191 14.55 13.25 23.77
CA GLY A 191 14.75 14.69 23.56
C GLY A 191 15.15 15.09 22.14
N THR A 192 15.07 14.17 21.17
CA THR A 192 15.43 14.39 19.77
C THR A 192 14.54 13.58 18.83
N VAL A 193 14.43 14.02 17.58
CA VAL A 193 13.75 13.29 16.48
C VAL A 193 14.75 12.67 15.49
N SER A 194 16.05 12.87 15.71
CA SER A 194 17.14 12.32 14.91
C SER A 194 17.21 10.80 15.06
N ILE A 195 17.08 10.07 13.95
CA ILE A 195 17.14 8.60 13.96
C ILE A 195 18.50 8.12 14.49
N PRO A 196 19.67 8.60 14.00
CA PRO A 196 20.96 8.16 14.54
C PRO A 196 21.09 8.33 16.05
N ASP A 197 20.66 9.48 16.58
CA ASP A 197 20.80 9.78 18.02
C ASP A 197 19.85 8.93 18.87
N ILE A 198 18.62 8.71 18.39
CA ILE A 198 17.66 7.79 19.03
C ILE A 198 18.25 6.37 19.09
N LEU A 199 18.80 5.87 17.99
CA LEU A 199 19.34 4.51 17.93
C LEU A 199 20.58 4.34 18.80
N ALA A 200 21.41 5.37 18.93
CA ALA A 200 22.56 5.36 19.84
C ALA A 200 22.14 5.38 21.32
N ALA A 201 21.06 6.10 21.65
CA ALA A 201 20.57 6.22 23.03
C ALA A 201 19.64 5.05 23.45
N ALA A 202 19.00 4.36 22.50
CA ALA A 202 18.01 3.32 22.76
C ALA A 202 18.47 2.21 23.73
N PRO A 203 19.70 1.66 23.61
CA PRO A 203 20.17 0.62 24.53
C PRO A 203 20.20 1.06 26.00
N HIS A 204 20.40 2.36 26.27
CA HIS A 204 20.42 2.90 27.63
C HIS A 204 19.04 2.97 28.28
N MET A 205 17.97 2.85 27.49
CA MET A 205 16.58 2.85 27.96
C MET A 205 16.03 1.45 28.24
N ALA A 206 16.85 0.40 28.08
CA ALA A 206 16.44 -0.97 28.37
C ALA A 206 15.97 -1.13 29.83
N GLY A 207 14.77 -1.67 30.03
CA GLY A 207 14.16 -1.86 31.35
C GLY A 207 13.56 -0.60 31.98
N SER A 208 13.58 0.54 31.28
CA SER A 208 12.85 1.73 31.73
C SER A 208 11.34 1.54 31.58
N THR A 209 10.55 2.18 32.46
CA THR A 209 9.08 2.09 32.41
C THR A 209 8.44 3.46 32.22
N ILE A 210 7.41 3.51 31.37
CA ILE A 210 6.55 4.66 31.17
C ILE A 210 5.19 4.40 31.83
N GLY A 211 4.69 5.40 32.57
CA GLY A 211 3.39 5.34 33.23
C GLY A 211 2.29 5.96 32.37
N PHE A 212 1.15 5.28 32.23
CA PHE A 212 -0.07 5.83 31.64
C PHE A 212 -1.30 5.33 32.41
N LEU A 213 -2.12 6.24 32.93
CA LEU A 213 -3.39 5.95 33.64
C LEU A 213 -3.32 4.71 34.57
N TRP A 214 -2.55 4.83 35.66
CA TRP A 214 -2.31 3.78 36.68
C TRP A 214 -1.55 2.52 36.21
N PHE A 215 -1.25 2.40 34.92
CA PHE A 215 -0.48 1.30 34.35
C PHE A 215 0.98 1.71 34.10
N ARG A 216 1.94 0.80 34.32
CA ARG A 216 3.35 0.98 33.95
C ARG A 216 3.71 -0.06 32.90
N ALA A 217 4.24 0.39 31.78
CA ALA A 217 4.68 -0.46 30.68
C ALA A 217 6.17 -0.24 30.42
N ASP A 218 6.84 -1.23 29.83
CA ASP A 218 8.20 -1.05 29.34
C ASP A 218 8.22 0.04 28.25
N THR A 219 9.07 1.04 28.42
CA THR A 219 9.10 2.24 27.56
C THR A 219 9.40 1.86 26.12
N THR A 220 10.44 1.06 25.88
CA THR A 220 10.87 0.70 24.53
C THR A 220 9.82 -0.13 23.79
N THR A 221 9.13 -1.01 24.52
CA THR A 221 8.01 -1.79 24.01
C THR A 221 6.87 -0.89 23.55
N VAL A 222 6.46 0.10 24.35
CA VAL A 222 5.39 1.04 23.97
C VAL A 222 5.78 1.83 22.73
N LEU A 223 7.00 2.37 22.68
CA LEU A 223 7.48 3.14 21.54
C LEU A 223 7.49 2.28 20.26
N CYS A 224 8.06 1.08 20.32
CA CYS A 224 8.13 0.17 19.18
C CYS A 224 6.73 -0.24 18.68
N LEU A 225 5.79 -0.54 19.57
CA LEU A 225 4.43 -0.91 19.19
C LEU A 225 3.67 0.26 18.54
N LEU A 226 3.80 1.48 19.07
CA LEU A 226 3.19 2.67 18.48
C LEU A 226 3.74 2.96 17.07
N LEU A 227 5.07 2.93 16.91
CA LEU A 227 5.72 3.07 15.60
C LEU A 227 5.28 1.95 14.64
N PHE A 228 5.18 0.71 15.14
CA PHE A 228 4.77 -0.44 14.34
C PHE A 228 3.31 -0.38 13.88
N ILE A 229 2.39 0.19 14.66
CA ILE A 229 1.00 0.44 14.22
C ILE A 229 0.97 1.31 12.95
N GLY A 230 1.90 2.27 12.84
CA GLY A 230 2.17 2.99 11.60
C GLY A 230 2.46 2.03 10.45
N ALA A 231 3.50 1.22 10.61
CA ALA A 231 3.91 0.24 9.60
C ALA A 231 2.79 -0.75 9.21
N MET A 232 1.95 -1.17 10.16
CA MET A 232 0.79 -2.03 9.92
C MET A 232 -0.21 -1.38 8.96
N GLY A 233 -0.46 -0.07 9.09
CA GLY A 233 -1.36 0.68 8.23
C GLY A 233 -0.91 0.69 6.76
N LYS A 234 0.29 1.21 6.50
CA LYS A 234 0.82 1.34 5.13
C LYS A 234 1.11 -0.01 4.46
N SER A 235 1.46 -1.02 5.24
CA SER A 235 1.86 -2.33 4.72
C SER A 235 0.74 -3.37 4.80
N ALA A 236 -0.51 -2.90 4.99
CA ALA A 236 -1.72 -3.71 4.98
C ALA A 236 -1.60 -4.98 5.83
N GLN A 237 -1.09 -4.86 7.05
CA GLN A 237 -1.07 -5.98 8.00
C GLN A 237 -2.47 -6.25 8.55
N ILE A 238 -2.70 -7.43 9.12
CA ILE A 238 -4.01 -7.81 9.66
C ILE A 238 -4.55 -6.73 10.62
N GLY A 239 -5.86 -6.46 10.53
CA GLY A 239 -6.50 -5.28 11.12
C GLY A 239 -6.54 -4.07 10.19
N LEU A 240 -5.41 -3.61 9.64
CA LEU A 240 -5.38 -2.42 8.78
C LEU A 240 -5.23 -2.73 7.27
N HIS A 241 -5.55 -3.94 6.86
CA HIS A 241 -5.36 -4.44 5.48
C HIS A 241 -6.53 -4.15 4.52
N THR A 242 -7.71 -3.80 5.04
CA THR A 242 -8.98 -3.80 4.28
C THR A 242 -9.01 -2.85 3.08
N TRP A 243 -8.12 -1.86 3.05
CA TRP A 243 -8.01 -0.93 1.93
C TRP A 243 -7.30 -1.51 0.70
N LEU A 244 -6.39 -2.46 0.88
CA LEU A 244 -5.49 -2.95 -0.17
C LEU A 244 -6.23 -3.60 -1.36
N PRO A 245 -7.25 -4.46 -1.14
CA PRO A 245 -7.99 -5.10 -2.24
C PRO A 245 -8.86 -4.10 -3.01
N ASP A 246 -9.41 -3.10 -2.32
CA ASP A 246 -10.29 -2.09 -2.93
C ASP A 246 -9.47 -1.03 -3.68
N ALA A 247 -8.20 -0.83 -3.33
CA ALA A 247 -7.26 -0.01 -4.10
C ALA A 247 -7.07 -0.48 -5.55
N MET A 248 -7.50 -1.72 -5.88
CA MET A 248 -7.49 -2.25 -7.25
C MET A 248 -8.50 -1.55 -8.19
N GLU A 249 -9.38 -0.72 -7.67
CA GLU A 249 -10.24 0.16 -8.48
C GLU A 249 -9.44 1.21 -9.27
N GLY A 250 -8.23 1.56 -8.81
CA GLY A 250 -7.36 2.52 -9.50
C GLY A 250 -6.70 1.95 -10.77
N PRO A 251 -6.05 2.78 -11.61
CA PRO A 251 -5.38 2.32 -12.81
C PRO A 251 -4.30 1.27 -12.52
N THR A 252 -4.12 0.28 -13.39
CA THR A 252 -3.19 -0.83 -13.15
C THR A 252 -1.70 -0.42 -12.98
N PRO A 253 -1.18 0.60 -13.69
CA PRO A 253 0.19 1.09 -13.42
C PRO A 253 0.36 1.62 -11.98
N VAL A 254 -0.70 2.19 -11.39
CA VAL A 254 -0.73 2.61 -9.98
C VAL A 254 -0.62 1.41 -9.07
N SER A 255 -1.35 0.33 -9.36
CA SER A 255 -1.27 -0.92 -8.61
C SER A 255 0.15 -1.50 -8.63
N ALA A 256 0.85 -1.45 -9.77
CA ALA A 256 2.25 -1.87 -9.83
C ALA A 256 3.15 -1.00 -8.93
N LEU A 257 3.00 0.33 -8.97
CA LEU A 257 3.83 1.23 -8.17
C LEU A 257 3.59 1.10 -6.66
N ILE A 258 2.33 1.21 -6.23
CA ILE A 258 1.92 1.20 -4.80
C ILE A 258 2.29 -0.13 -4.12
N HIS A 259 2.08 -1.25 -4.81
CA HIS A 259 2.14 -2.58 -4.20
C HIS A 259 3.50 -3.26 -4.37
N ALA A 260 4.37 -2.80 -5.28
CA ALA A 260 5.66 -3.44 -5.49
C ALA A 260 6.80 -2.75 -4.73
N ALA A 261 6.95 -1.42 -4.89
CA ALA A 261 8.20 -0.74 -4.56
C ALA A 261 8.09 0.40 -3.54
N THR A 262 6.87 0.76 -3.11
CA THR A 262 6.65 2.07 -2.46
C THR A 262 5.83 1.97 -1.18
N MET A 263 4.52 2.26 -1.23
CA MET A 263 3.65 2.44 -0.07
C MET A 263 3.68 1.24 0.87
N VAL A 264 3.49 0.04 0.32
CA VAL A 264 3.45 -1.16 1.15
C VAL A 264 4.81 -1.57 1.71
N THR A 265 5.89 -1.14 1.07
CA THR A 265 7.26 -1.40 1.51
C THR A 265 7.76 -0.38 2.53
N ALA A 266 7.10 0.78 2.63
CA ALA A 266 7.49 1.84 3.55
C ALA A 266 7.51 1.39 5.02
N GLY A 267 6.56 0.55 5.44
CA GLY A 267 6.54 0.02 6.80
C GLY A 267 7.65 -0.99 7.08
N VAL A 268 7.96 -1.88 6.12
CA VAL A 268 9.10 -2.80 6.24
C VAL A 268 10.40 -2.02 6.32
N PHE A 269 10.59 -1.02 5.46
CA PHE A 269 11.75 -0.13 5.48
C PHE A 269 11.89 0.59 6.83
N MET A 270 10.80 1.14 7.37
CA MET A 270 10.82 1.83 8.66
C MET A 270 11.25 0.90 9.80
N VAL A 271 10.70 -0.31 9.86
CA VAL A 271 11.09 -1.31 10.88
C VAL A 271 12.55 -1.71 10.73
N CYS A 272 13.04 -1.92 9.50
CA CYS A 272 14.45 -2.27 9.26
C CYS A 272 15.40 -1.10 9.59
N ARG A 273 15.00 0.15 9.30
CA ARG A 273 15.77 1.35 9.65
C ARG A 273 15.85 1.56 11.16
N LEU A 274 14.76 1.27 11.87
CA LEU A 274 14.67 1.39 13.32
C LEU A 274 15.02 0.07 14.03
N SER A 275 15.58 -0.92 13.33
CA SER A 275 15.80 -2.24 13.92
C SER A 275 16.63 -2.23 15.20
N PRO A 276 17.67 -1.38 15.39
CA PRO A 276 18.38 -1.35 16.67
C PRO A 276 17.51 -0.92 17.85
N LEU A 277 16.44 -0.14 17.60
CA LEU A 277 15.43 0.19 18.62
C LEU A 277 14.48 -0.99 18.89
N PHE A 278 14.09 -1.75 17.86
CA PHE A 278 13.22 -2.92 18.03
C PHE A 278 13.91 -4.04 18.81
N GLU A 279 15.23 -4.22 18.63
CA GLU A 279 16.03 -5.21 19.36
C GLU A 279 16.10 -4.95 20.87
N THR A 280 15.76 -3.74 21.35
CA THR A 280 15.70 -3.48 22.80
C THR A 280 14.43 -4.04 23.46
N SER A 281 13.46 -4.56 22.68
CA SER A 281 12.21 -5.12 23.20
C SER A 281 11.81 -6.44 22.52
N HIS A 282 12.07 -7.56 23.22
CA HIS A 282 11.62 -8.88 22.77
C HIS A 282 10.09 -8.97 22.61
N THR A 283 9.32 -8.28 23.44
CA THR A 283 7.85 -8.27 23.36
C THR A 283 7.37 -7.60 22.07
N ALA A 284 7.98 -6.48 21.68
CA ALA A 284 7.65 -5.82 20.42
C ALA A 284 8.00 -6.71 19.23
N MET A 285 9.18 -7.34 19.24
CA MET A 285 9.60 -8.26 18.18
C MET A 285 8.69 -9.50 18.05
N ALA A 286 8.27 -10.08 19.17
CA ALA A 286 7.32 -11.18 19.18
C ALA A 286 5.95 -10.76 18.60
N PHE A 287 5.50 -9.53 18.90
CA PHE A 287 4.29 -8.98 18.31
C PHE A 287 4.41 -8.79 16.80
N VAL A 288 5.53 -8.21 16.32
CA VAL A 288 5.83 -8.05 14.89
C VAL A 288 5.83 -9.41 14.18
N THR A 289 6.47 -10.42 14.79
CA THR A 289 6.51 -11.81 14.29
C THR A 289 5.11 -12.40 14.16
N ALA A 290 4.30 -12.30 15.21
CA ALA A 290 2.95 -12.85 15.23
C ALA A 290 2.04 -12.17 14.18
N ILE A 291 2.06 -10.84 14.11
CA ILE A 291 1.26 -10.08 13.15
C ILE A 291 1.68 -10.42 11.71
N GLY A 292 2.98 -10.49 11.43
CA GLY A 292 3.47 -10.87 10.09
C GLY A 292 3.05 -12.29 9.70
N ALA A 293 3.22 -13.26 10.59
CA ALA A 293 2.85 -14.65 10.36
C ALA A 293 1.34 -14.84 10.14
N ILE A 294 0.51 -14.19 10.96
CA ILE A 294 -0.95 -14.25 10.81
C ILE A 294 -1.38 -13.58 9.50
N THR A 295 -0.86 -12.40 9.18
CA THR A 295 -1.15 -11.69 7.92
C THR A 295 -0.78 -12.54 6.70
N CYS A 296 0.39 -13.17 6.75
CA CYS A 296 0.90 -14.04 5.70
C CYS A 296 -0.08 -15.17 5.35
N PHE A 297 -0.53 -15.91 6.36
CA PHE A 297 -1.50 -17.00 6.21
C PHE A 297 -2.88 -16.48 5.80
N PHE A 298 -3.40 -15.49 6.53
CA PHE A 298 -4.70 -14.88 6.29
C PHE A 298 -4.88 -14.48 4.83
N ALA A 299 -3.96 -13.69 4.30
CA ALA A 299 -4.04 -13.16 2.95
C ALA A 299 -3.91 -14.28 1.89
N ALA A 300 -3.09 -15.30 2.16
CA ALA A 300 -2.94 -16.44 1.27
C ALA A 300 -4.23 -17.27 1.15
N THR A 301 -4.99 -17.44 2.24
CA THR A 301 -6.29 -18.14 2.19
C THR A 301 -7.30 -17.41 1.29
N ILE A 302 -7.39 -16.09 1.40
CA ILE A 302 -8.33 -15.28 0.60
C ILE A 302 -7.96 -15.32 -0.88
N GLY A 303 -6.66 -15.23 -1.20
CA GLY A 303 -6.16 -15.29 -2.58
C GLY A 303 -6.60 -16.52 -3.38
N THR A 304 -6.86 -17.66 -2.71
CA THR A 304 -7.29 -18.90 -3.37
C THR A 304 -8.66 -18.82 -4.05
N VAL A 305 -9.56 -17.95 -3.57
CA VAL A 305 -10.95 -17.88 -4.03
C VAL A 305 -11.30 -16.60 -4.79
N GLN A 306 -10.41 -15.59 -4.79
CA GLN A 306 -10.64 -14.32 -5.49
C GLN A 306 -10.77 -14.52 -7.00
N ARG A 307 -11.73 -13.81 -7.63
CA ARG A 307 -12.06 -13.96 -9.06
C ARG A 307 -11.36 -12.95 -9.96
N ASP A 308 -11.09 -11.78 -9.41
CA ASP A 308 -10.43 -10.65 -10.07
C ASP A 308 -8.90 -10.84 -10.09
N ILE A 309 -8.30 -10.66 -11.27
CA ILE A 309 -6.85 -10.86 -11.48
C ILE A 309 -6.01 -9.92 -10.61
N LYS A 310 -6.39 -8.65 -10.47
CA LYS A 310 -5.66 -7.65 -9.67
C LYS A 310 -5.81 -7.94 -8.19
N ARG A 311 -7.00 -8.34 -7.72
CA ARG A 311 -7.23 -8.68 -6.30
C ARG A 311 -6.45 -9.90 -5.85
N VAL A 312 -6.28 -10.92 -6.70
CA VAL A 312 -5.40 -12.06 -6.39
C VAL A 312 -3.95 -11.59 -6.20
N ILE A 313 -3.46 -10.70 -7.07
CA ILE A 313 -2.10 -10.14 -6.97
C ILE A 313 -1.97 -9.21 -5.74
N ALA A 314 -3.03 -8.48 -5.37
CA ALA A 314 -3.07 -7.64 -4.18
C ALA A 314 -3.01 -8.46 -2.88
N TYR A 315 -3.82 -9.52 -2.75
CA TYR A 315 -3.78 -10.40 -1.57
C TYR A 315 -2.48 -11.17 -1.46
N SER A 316 -1.91 -11.60 -2.58
CA SER A 316 -0.58 -12.19 -2.56
C SER A 316 0.50 -11.19 -2.11
N THR A 317 0.32 -9.89 -2.37
CA THR A 317 1.21 -8.83 -1.84
C THR A 317 1.06 -8.70 -0.33
N CYS A 318 -0.17 -8.65 0.18
CA CYS A 318 -0.44 -8.67 1.63
C CYS A 318 0.25 -9.88 2.31
N SER A 319 0.19 -11.05 1.68
CA SER A 319 0.89 -12.24 2.16
C SER A 319 2.41 -12.09 2.15
N GLN A 320 3.01 -11.63 1.04
CA GLN A 320 4.46 -11.41 0.93
C GLN A 320 5.00 -10.36 1.92
N LEU A 321 4.24 -9.31 2.21
CA LEU A 321 4.61 -8.35 3.25
C LEU A 321 4.59 -8.99 4.63
N GLY A 322 3.61 -9.86 4.90
CA GLY A 322 3.59 -10.68 6.12
C GLY A 322 4.88 -11.48 6.31
N TYR A 323 5.42 -12.07 5.23
CA TYR A 323 6.76 -12.70 5.25
C TYR A 323 7.86 -11.73 5.67
N MET A 324 7.91 -10.54 5.07
CA MET A 324 8.93 -9.53 5.40
C MET A 324 8.83 -9.07 6.87
N PHE A 325 7.61 -8.89 7.39
CA PHE A 325 7.42 -8.48 8.77
C PHE A 325 7.80 -9.55 9.77
N PHE A 326 7.43 -10.81 9.56
CA PHE A 326 7.86 -11.83 10.50
C PHE A 326 9.36 -12.09 10.41
N ALA A 327 9.98 -11.94 9.22
CA ALA A 327 11.43 -11.97 9.08
C ALA A 327 12.10 -10.87 9.93
N ALA A 328 11.62 -9.63 9.82
CA ALA A 328 12.08 -8.53 10.66
C ALA A 328 11.83 -8.81 12.15
N GLY A 329 10.67 -9.37 12.50
CA GLY A 329 10.30 -9.71 13.87
C GLY A 329 11.15 -10.80 14.53
N VAL A 330 11.72 -11.72 13.75
CA VAL A 330 12.67 -12.72 14.27
C VAL A 330 14.13 -12.23 14.27
N GLY A 331 14.38 -10.97 13.88
CA GLY A 331 15.71 -10.36 13.81
C GLY A 331 16.42 -10.51 12.46
N ALA A 332 15.76 -11.06 11.43
CA ALA A 332 16.33 -11.28 10.10
C ALA A 332 16.05 -10.10 9.14
N TYR A 333 16.43 -8.87 9.54
CA TYR A 333 16.14 -7.65 8.78
C TYR A 333 16.81 -7.62 7.39
N GLY A 334 18.04 -8.12 7.27
CA GLY A 334 18.73 -8.23 5.97
C GLY A 334 17.96 -9.08 4.97
N THR A 335 17.46 -10.23 5.43
CA THR A 335 16.62 -11.14 4.64
C THR A 335 15.25 -10.52 4.31
N ALA A 336 14.65 -9.76 5.23
CA ALA A 336 13.42 -9.00 4.97
C ALA A 336 13.62 -7.98 3.83
N MET A 337 14.72 -7.22 3.87
CA MET A 337 15.08 -6.25 2.83
C MET A 337 15.45 -6.91 1.50
N PHE A 338 16.07 -8.09 1.54
CA PHE A 338 16.35 -8.88 0.34
C PHE A 338 15.07 -9.32 -0.37
N HIS A 339 14.11 -9.84 0.41
CA HIS A 339 12.81 -10.19 -0.14
C HIS A 339 12.04 -8.98 -0.63
N LEU A 340 12.11 -7.83 0.06
CA LEU A 340 11.53 -6.56 -0.41
C LEU A 340 12.05 -6.18 -1.81
N MET A 341 13.36 -6.23 -2.02
CA MET A 341 13.97 -5.90 -3.31
C MET A 341 13.51 -6.85 -4.42
N THR A 342 13.60 -8.16 -4.20
CA THR A 342 13.16 -9.15 -5.20
C THR A 342 11.65 -9.03 -5.48
N HIS A 343 10.85 -8.82 -4.43
CA HIS A 343 9.41 -8.60 -4.49
C HIS A 343 9.04 -7.40 -5.35
N ALA A 344 9.76 -6.29 -5.22
CA ALA A 344 9.50 -5.12 -6.05
C ALA A 344 9.59 -5.45 -7.56
N PHE A 345 10.56 -6.27 -7.97
CA PHE A 345 10.68 -6.68 -9.37
C PHE A 345 9.54 -7.62 -9.79
N PHE A 346 9.35 -8.74 -9.10
CA PHE A 346 8.36 -9.73 -9.55
C PHE A 346 6.91 -9.29 -9.34
N LYS A 347 6.61 -8.41 -8.38
CA LYS A 347 5.26 -7.84 -8.24
C LYS A 347 4.94 -6.77 -9.26
N ALA A 348 5.90 -5.88 -9.55
CA ALA A 348 5.71 -4.94 -10.64
C ALA A 348 5.47 -5.70 -11.95
N LEU A 349 6.24 -6.76 -12.20
CA LEU A 349 6.04 -7.65 -13.34
C LEU A 349 4.64 -8.27 -13.40
N LEU A 350 4.16 -8.84 -12.29
CA LEU A 350 2.84 -9.46 -12.21
C LEU A 350 1.71 -8.43 -12.43
N PHE A 351 1.77 -7.26 -11.80
CA PHE A 351 0.74 -6.22 -11.97
C PHE A 351 0.74 -5.63 -13.38
N LEU A 352 1.91 -5.34 -13.96
CA LEU A 352 1.98 -4.82 -15.32
C LEU A 352 1.58 -5.88 -16.35
N SER A 353 1.92 -7.16 -16.13
CA SER A 353 1.45 -8.25 -16.99
C SER A 353 -0.07 -8.41 -16.90
N ALA A 354 -0.65 -8.36 -15.69
CA ALA A 354 -2.10 -8.33 -15.52
C ALA A 354 -2.74 -7.13 -16.22
N GLY A 355 -2.09 -5.95 -16.18
CA GLY A 355 -2.54 -4.79 -16.94
C GLY A 355 -2.55 -5.01 -18.45
N SER A 356 -1.58 -5.74 -18.99
CA SER A 356 -1.54 -6.10 -20.41
C SER A 356 -2.63 -7.12 -20.77
N VAL A 357 -2.90 -8.09 -19.88
CA VAL A 357 -4.06 -9.00 -20.03
C VAL A 357 -5.37 -8.22 -20.03
N ILE A 358 -5.56 -7.29 -19.08
CA ILE A 358 -6.78 -6.48 -18.98
C ILE A 358 -6.96 -5.59 -20.22
N HIS A 359 -5.88 -5.00 -20.73
CA HIS A 359 -5.91 -4.20 -21.95
C HIS A 359 -6.27 -5.04 -23.18
N ALA A 360 -5.70 -6.24 -23.31
CA ALA A 360 -6.03 -7.20 -24.37
C ALA A 360 -7.44 -7.82 -24.27
N MET A 361 -8.15 -7.58 -23.18
CA MET A 361 -9.48 -8.13 -22.88
C MET A 361 -10.54 -7.02 -22.69
N HIS A 362 -10.37 -5.86 -23.33
CA HIS A 362 -11.31 -4.73 -23.25
C HIS A 362 -11.71 -4.36 -21.81
N HIS A 363 -10.74 -4.29 -20.91
CA HIS A 363 -10.90 -3.92 -19.50
C HIS A 363 -11.65 -4.92 -18.61
N GLU A 364 -11.95 -6.13 -19.10
CA GLU A 364 -12.44 -7.24 -18.26
C GLU A 364 -11.35 -7.67 -17.26
N GLN A 365 -11.70 -7.86 -16.00
CA GLN A 365 -10.78 -8.20 -14.89
C GLN A 365 -11.06 -9.58 -14.27
N ASP A 366 -12.24 -10.14 -14.49
CA ASP A 366 -12.64 -11.43 -13.93
C ASP A 366 -12.05 -12.59 -14.74
N MET A 367 -11.19 -13.39 -14.10
CA MET A 367 -10.48 -14.49 -14.75
C MET A 367 -11.40 -15.63 -15.22
N ARG A 368 -12.66 -15.67 -14.77
CA ARG A 368 -13.64 -16.67 -15.23
C ARG A 368 -13.94 -16.51 -16.73
N TYR A 369 -13.84 -15.30 -17.26
CA TYR A 369 -14.12 -14.97 -18.66
C TYR A 369 -12.87 -15.00 -19.55
N TYR A 370 -11.70 -15.35 -19.02
CA TYR A 370 -10.48 -15.54 -19.83
C TYR A 370 -10.37 -16.98 -20.35
N GLY A 371 -9.20 -17.34 -20.90
CA GLY A 371 -8.84 -18.71 -21.25
C GLY A 371 -8.11 -18.79 -22.59
N GLY A 372 -7.06 -19.60 -22.68
CA GLY A 372 -6.37 -19.82 -23.96
C GLY A 372 -5.54 -18.64 -24.49
N LEU A 373 -5.30 -17.59 -23.70
CA LEU A 373 -4.61 -16.37 -24.15
C LEU A 373 -3.13 -16.55 -24.52
N ARG A 374 -2.48 -17.65 -24.12
CA ARG A 374 -1.02 -17.87 -24.32
C ARG A 374 -0.54 -17.73 -25.76
N LYS A 375 -1.42 -18.05 -26.74
CA LYS A 375 -1.09 -17.97 -28.17
C LYS A 375 -1.34 -16.58 -28.75
N HIS A 376 -2.18 -15.78 -28.10
CA HIS A 376 -2.56 -14.45 -28.55
C HIS A 376 -1.61 -13.38 -28.01
N ILE A 377 -1.19 -13.53 -26.75
CA ILE A 377 -0.31 -12.59 -26.03
C ILE A 377 0.93 -13.28 -25.45
N PRO A 378 1.84 -13.82 -26.29
CA PRO A 378 2.94 -14.66 -25.85
C PRO A 378 3.98 -13.92 -24.99
N VAL A 379 4.20 -12.63 -25.21
CA VAL A 379 5.20 -11.88 -24.44
C VAL A 379 4.68 -11.64 -23.03
N THR A 380 3.43 -11.19 -22.92
CA THR A 380 2.74 -11.05 -21.62
C THR A 380 2.64 -12.38 -20.89
N PHE A 381 2.40 -13.49 -21.61
CA PHE A 381 2.41 -14.84 -21.02
C PHE A 381 3.74 -15.19 -20.35
N TRP A 382 4.86 -15.06 -21.07
CA TRP A 382 6.17 -15.41 -20.52
C TRP A 382 6.62 -14.45 -19.40
N ALA A 383 6.27 -13.16 -19.51
CA ALA A 383 6.48 -12.18 -18.45
C ALA A 383 5.72 -12.56 -17.17
N MET A 384 4.42 -12.84 -17.28
CA MET A 384 3.62 -13.26 -16.12
C MET A 384 4.11 -14.61 -15.55
N MET A 385 4.52 -15.54 -16.42
CA MET A 385 5.12 -16.80 -16.02
C MET A 385 6.41 -16.61 -15.21
N ALA A 386 7.33 -15.76 -15.66
CA ALA A 386 8.55 -15.46 -14.91
C ALA A 386 8.23 -14.87 -13.52
N GLY A 387 7.25 -13.97 -13.44
CA GLY A 387 6.75 -13.45 -12.17
C GLY A 387 6.12 -14.52 -11.26
N THR A 388 5.34 -15.45 -11.83
CA THR A 388 4.73 -16.55 -11.10
C THR A 388 5.77 -17.55 -10.58
N LEU A 389 6.76 -17.91 -11.40
CA LEU A 389 7.86 -18.79 -10.97
C LEU A 389 8.70 -18.13 -9.86
N ALA A 390 8.92 -16.82 -9.96
CA ALA A 390 9.59 -16.04 -8.92
C ALA A 390 8.80 -16.03 -7.60
N ILE A 391 7.52 -15.65 -7.59
CA ILE A 391 6.74 -15.55 -6.33
C ILE A 391 6.49 -16.92 -5.67
N THR A 392 6.43 -17.99 -6.46
CA THR A 392 6.25 -19.35 -5.94
C THR A 392 7.53 -19.97 -5.40
N GLY A 393 8.69 -19.36 -5.66
CA GLY A 393 9.97 -19.82 -5.13
C GLY A 393 10.54 -21.02 -5.86
N VAL A 394 10.31 -21.15 -7.17
CA VAL A 394 10.79 -22.30 -7.95
C VAL A 394 12.32 -22.28 -8.02
N GLY A 395 12.95 -23.37 -7.55
CA GLY A 395 14.38 -23.64 -7.68
C GLY A 395 14.66 -25.13 -7.80
N ILE A 396 15.69 -25.49 -8.57
CA ILE A 396 16.14 -26.88 -8.77
C ILE A 396 17.66 -26.91 -8.65
N PHE A 397 18.19 -27.84 -7.83
CA PHE A 397 19.63 -28.07 -7.68
C PHE A 397 20.46 -26.81 -7.34
N GLY A 398 19.93 -25.93 -6.48
CA GLY A 398 20.63 -24.72 -6.02
C GLY A 398 20.56 -23.54 -6.99
N ILE A 399 19.88 -23.67 -8.13
CA ILE A 399 19.58 -22.58 -9.05
C ILE A 399 18.07 -22.35 -9.07
N GLY A 400 17.64 -21.15 -8.71
CA GLY A 400 16.22 -20.78 -8.70
C GLY A 400 15.93 -19.37 -9.17
N PHE A 401 14.64 -19.04 -9.21
CA PHE A 401 14.16 -17.68 -9.46
C PHE A 401 14.30 -16.82 -8.21
N ALA A 402 14.06 -15.51 -8.30
CA ALA A 402 14.36 -14.59 -7.20
C ALA A 402 13.67 -14.92 -5.87
N GLY A 403 12.47 -15.51 -5.89
CA GLY A 403 11.78 -15.93 -4.66
C GLY A 403 12.38 -17.17 -4.01
N TYR A 404 13.04 -18.06 -4.74
CA TYR A 404 13.71 -19.24 -4.16
C TYR A 404 14.77 -18.78 -3.14
N TYR A 405 15.61 -17.82 -3.52
CA TYR A 405 16.63 -17.28 -2.62
C TYR A 405 16.06 -16.45 -1.48
N SER A 406 15.07 -15.60 -1.76
CA SER A 406 14.62 -14.60 -0.78
C SER A 406 13.54 -15.11 0.18
N LYS A 407 12.56 -15.86 -0.33
CA LYS A 407 11.43 -16.34 0.46
C LYS A 407 11.82 -17.53 1.31
N ASP A 408 12.60 -18.46 0.77
CA ASP A 408 13.06 -19.62 1.53
C ASP A 408 13.97 -19.13 2.67
N ALA A 409 14.89 -18.20 2.41
CA ALA A 409 15.71 -17.58 3.46
C ALA A 409 14.89 -16.97 4.61
N ILE A 410 13.72 -16.36 4.33
CA ILE A 410 12.81 -15.87 5.38
C ILE A 410 12.26 -17.02 6.24
N ILE A 411 11.76 -18.07 5.58
CA ILE A 411 11.17 -19.23 6.27
C ILE A 411 12.24 -19.94 7.10
N GLU A 412 13.43 -20.15 6.52
CA GLU A 412 14.58 -20.77 7.16
C GLU A 412 15.05 -19.94 8.38
N SER A 413 15.15 -18.62 8.25
CA SER A 413 15.49 -17.73 9.37
C SER A 413 14.49 -17.81 10.52
N ALA A 414 13.19 -17.95 10.21
CA ALA A 414 12.16 -18.14 11.23
C ALA A 414 12.28 -19.48 11.96
N TYR A 415 12.74 -20.54 11.29
CA TYR A 415 13.05 -21.80 11.95
C TYR A 415 14.30 -21.68 12.84
N ALA A 416 15.36 -21.05 12.30
CA ALA A 416 16.63 -20.84 12.99
C ALA A 416 16.51 -20.01 14.27
N ALA A 417 15.53 -19.08 14.32
CA ALA A 417 15.20 -18.31 15.51
C ALA A 417 14.65 -19.15 16.69
N GLY A 418 14.40 -20.45 16.49
CA GLY A 418 14.00 -21.39 17.53
C GLY A 418 12.53 -21.22 17.96
N PRO A 419 12.18 -21.52 19.22
CA PRO A 419 10.78 -21.54 19.70
C PRO A 419 9.99 -20.26 19.43
N GLY A 420 10.65 -19.09 19.44
CA GLY A 420 10.01 -17.80 19.14
C GLY A 420 9.61 -17.65 17.66
N GLY A 421 10.27 -18.36 16.75
CA GLY A 421 10.04 -18.30 15.31
C GLY A 421 9.29 -19.49 14.71
N TYR A 422 9.16 -20.61 15.42
CA TYR A 422 8.46 -21.81 14.91
C TYR A 422 7.02 -21.55 14.47
N PHE A 423 6.30 -20.68 15.18
CA PHE A 423 4.96 -20.27 14.76
C PHE A 423 4.98 -19.60 13.38
N ALA A 424 5.91 -18.67 13.15
CA ALA A 424 6.07 -17.99 11.88
C ALA A 424 6.54 -18.94 10.77
N TYR A 425 7.43 -19.89 11.08
CA TYR A 425 7.87 -20.93 10.14
C TYR A 425 6.68 -21.73 9.60
N TRP A 426 5.85 -22.33 10.47
CA TRP A 426 4.74 -23.17 10.02
C TRP A 426 3.67 -22.39 9.26
N MET A 427 3.34 -21.18 9.73
CA MET A 427 2.43 -20.28 9.02
C MET A 427 2.99 -19.90 7.64
N GLY A 428 4.29 -19.63 7.55
CA GLY A 428 5.01 -19.35 6.32
C GLY A 428 5.02 -20.53 5.35
N VAL A 429 5.23 -21.77 5.80
CA VAL A 429 5.19 -22.97 4.95
C VAL A 429 3.79 -23.22 4.40
N ILE A 430 2.75 -23.12 5.24
CA ILE A 430 1.35 -23.27 4.80
C ILE A 430 0.97 -22.17 3.81
N ALA A 431 1.34 -20.92 4.10
CA ALA A 431 1.12 -19.81 3.17
C ALA A 431 1.90 -19.98 1.86
N ALA A 432 3.06 -20.64 1.85
CA ALA A 432 3.83 -20.91 0.64
C ALA A 432 3.09 -21.91 -0.26
N LEU A 433 2.48 -22.95 0.33
CA LEU A 433 1.60 -23.88 -0.37
C LEU A 433 0.43 -23.14 -1.03
N LEU A 434 -0.29 -22.33 -0.26
CA LEU A 434 -1.43 -21.55 -0.76
C LEU A 434 -0.99 -20.55 -1.84
N THR A 435 0.20 -19.95 -1.68
CA THR A 435 0.82 -19.06 -2.67
C THR A 435 1.04 -19.73 -4.00
N SER A 436 1.59 -20.95 -3.98
CA SER A 436 1.72 -21.77 -5.17
C SER A 436 0.34 -22.05 -5.79
N PHE A 437 -0.63 -22.49 -4.98
CA PHE A 437 -1.97 -22.80 -5.48
C PHE A 437 -2.66 -21.63 -6.19
N TYR A 438 -2.77 -20.45 -5.54
CA TYR A 438 -3.50 -19.34 -6.14
C TYR A 438 -2.75 -18.71 -7.33
N SER A 439 -1.41 -18.78 -7.35
CA SER A 439 -0.61 -18.22 -8.45
C SER A 439 -0.75 -19.09 -9.70
N TRP A 440 -0.70 -20.41 -9.55
CA TRP A 440 -0.93 -21.34 -10.65
C TRP A 440 -2.40 -21.34 -11.11
N ARG A 441 -3.36 -21.20 -10.19
CA ARG A 441 -4.77 -20.97 -10.54
C ARG A 441 -4.94 -19.74 -11.43
N LEU A 442 -4.31 -18.61 -11.07
CA LEU A 442 -4.33 -17.39 -11.89
C LEU A 442 -3.78 -17.64 -13.29
N MET A 443 -2.64 -18.33 -13.38
CA MET A 443 -2.02 -18.68 -14.66
C MET A 443 -2.93 -19.59 -15.51
N PHE A 444 -3.49 -20.65 -14.93
CA PHE A 444 -4.32 -21.62 -15.65
C PHE A 444 -5.63 -21.01 -16.14
N LEU A 445 -6.32 -20.22 -15.32
CA LEU A 445 -7.57 -19.57 -15.73
C LEU A 445 -7.36 -18.54 -16.85
N THR A 446 -6.23 -17.83 -16.82
CA THR A 446 -5.92 -16.77 -17.80
C THR A 446 -5.46 -17.33 -19.14
N PHE A 447 -4.50 -18.26 -19.13
CA PHE A 447 -3.74 -18.63 -20.33
C PHE A 447 -4.03 -20.01 -20.90
N TRP A 448 -4.68 -20.89 -20.14
CA TRP A 448 -5.05 -22.25 -20.56
C TRP A 448 -6.57 -22.42 -20.69
N GLY A 449 -6.98 -23.59 -21.18
CA GLY A 449 -8.39 -23.92 -21.40
C GLY A 449 -8.97 -23.29 -22.68
N LYS A 450 -10.29 -23.42 -22.81
CA LYS A 450 -11.06 -22.81 -23.91
C LYS A 450 -11.29 -21.31 -23.64
N PRO A 451 -11.34 -20.47 -24.68
CA PRO A 451 -11.86 -19.10 -24.59
C PRO A 451 -13.24 -19.05 -23.93
N ARG A 452 -13.48 -18.07 -23.06
CA ARG A 452 -14.77 -17.89 -22.34
C ARG A 452 -15.25 -16.43 -22.35
N TRP A 453 -14.65 -15.57 -23.15
CA TRP A 453 -14.95 -14.14 -23.11
C TRP A 453 -16.24 -13.76 -23.83
N GLU A 454 -16.81 -14.65 -24.63
CA GLU A 454 -18.17 -14.48 -25.16
C GLU A 454 -19.22 -14.28 -24.05
N GLN A 455 -18.96 -14.82 -22.86
CA GLN A 455 -19.84 -14.74 -21.69
C GLN A 455 -19.72 -13.42 -20.91
N SER A 456 -18.76 -12.56 -21.24
CA SER A 456 -18.58 -11.27 -20.56
C SER A 456 -19.47 -10.20 -21.20
N GLU A 457 -20.44 -9.69 -20.45
CA GLU A 457 -21.25 -8.54 -20.87
C GLU A 457 -20.37 -7.32 -21.19
N HIS A 458 -19.28 -7.09 -20.44
CA HIS A 458 -18.36 -5.98 -20.67
C HIS A 458 -17.71 -6.03 -22.06
N ILE A 459 -17.25 -7.22 -22.46
CA ILE A 459 -16.61 -7.40 -23.76
C ILE A 459 -17.65 -7.27 -24.89
N GLN A 460 -18.84 -7.85 -24.70
CA GLN A 460 -19.90 -7.73 -25.70
C GLN A 460 -20.36 -6.28 -25.90
N HIS A 461 -20.53 -5.52 -24.81
CA HIS A 461 -20.86 -4.09 -24.91
C HIS A 461 -19.77 -3.29 -25.62
N ALA A 462 -18.49 -3.52 -25.31
CA ALA A 462 -17.38 -2.86 -25.98
C ALA A 462 -17.34 -3.14 -27.49
N LEU A 463 -17.65 -4.38 -27.90
CA LEU A 463 -17.75 -4.76 -29.31
C LEU A 463 -18.92 -4.06 -30.00
N HIS A 464 -20.08 -3.99 -29.35
CA HIS A 464 -21.27 -3.33 -29.90
C HIS A 464 -21.09 -1.80 -30.04
N ASP A 465 -20.47 -1.13 -29.07
CA ASP A 465 -20.22 0.32 -29.13
C ASP A 465 -19.21 0.68 -30.23
N ALA A 466 -18.21 -0.18 -30.48
CA ALA A 466 -17.26 0.01 -31.59
C ALA A 466 -17.93 -0.07 -32.98
N HIS A 467 -19.04 -0.80 -33.10
CA HIS A 467 -19.82 -0.94 -34.34
C HIS A 467 -20.98 0.08 -34.45
N GLY A 468 -21.33 0.79 -33.36
CA GLY A 468 -22.49 1.70 -33.31
C GLY A 468 -22.25 3.14 -33.80
N HIS A 469 -21.01 3.52 -34.12
CA HIS A 469 -20.65 4.91 -34.48
C HIS A 469 -20.35 5.14 -35.98
N GLY A 470 -20.61 4.18 -36.85
CA GLY A 470 -20.59 4.38 -38.31
C GLY A 470 -22.01 4.45 -38.86
N HIS A 471 -22.52 5.66 -39.11
CA HIS A 471 -23.75 5.81 -39.90
C HIS A 471 -23.48 5.61 -41.40
N ASP A 472 -24.36 4.79 -41.97
CA ASP A 472 -24.91 4.84 -43.32
C ASP A 472 -24.27 4.06 -44.49
N HIS A 473 -25.17 3.25 -45.07
CA HIS A 473 -25.27 2.66 -46.40
C HIS A 473 -24.56 1.33 -46.72
N ASP A 474 -25.46 0.35 -46.98
CA ASP A 474 -25.39 -0.69 -47.99
C ASP A 474 -24.13 -1.57 -48.01
N HIS A 475 -24.29 -2.83 -47.60
CA HIS A 475 -24.18 -3.97 -48.53
C HIS A 475 -24.70 -5.26 -47.88
N ALA A 476 -25.48 -5.97 -48.68
CA ALA A 476 -25.96 -7.30 -48.41
C ALA A 476 -24.81 -8.31 -48.21
N GLY A 477 -25.01 -9.23 -47.28
CA GLY A 477 -24.47 -10.59 -47.26
C GLY A 477 -22.95 -10.74 -47.25
N HIS A 478 -22.34 -10.85 -46.08
CA HIS A 478 -21.04 -11.51 -45.92
C HIS A 478 -20.90 -12.20 -44.55
N ASP A 479 -20.86 -13.52 -44.59
CA ASP A 479 -20.03 -14.41 -43.79
C ASP A 479 -20.09 -14.33 -42.25
N HIS A 480 -21.14 -14.93 -41.67
CA HIS A 480 -21.05 -15.57 -40.34
C HIS A 480 -20.24 -16.88 -40.41
N HIS A 481 -19.07 -16.85 -41.04
CA HIS A 481 -18.16 -17.98 -41.09
C HIS A 481 -17.24 -17.98 -39.86
N ASP A 482 -17.42 -19.00 -39.01
CA ASP A 482 -16.38 -19.62 -38.20
C ASP A 482 -15.63 -18.72 -37.18
N ALA A 483 -16.35 -17.94 -36.37
CA ALA A 483 -15.76 -17.43 -35.13
C ALA A 483 -15.50 -18.63 -34.18
N PRO A 484 -14.26 -18.83 -33.67
CA PRO A 484 -13.98 -19.94 -32.76
C PRO A 484 -14.90 -19.88 -31.53
N GLU A 485 -15.45 -21.03 -31.10
CA GLU A 485 -16.38 -21.12 -29.96
C GLU A 485 -15.84 -20.37 -28.73
N GLY A 486 -16.70 -19.59 -28.05
CA GLY A 486 -16.37 -18.88 -26.82
C GLY A 486 -15.62 -17.56 -27.01
N THR A 487 -15.39 -17.14 -28.26
CA THR A 487 -14.66 -15.90 -28.59
C THR A 487 -15.54 -14.69 -28.87
N GLY A 488 -16.83 -14.88 -29.16
CA GLY A 488 -17.72 -13.78 -29.53
C GLY A 488 -17.23 -12.93 -30.72
N GLY A 489 -16.38 -13.48 -31.59
CA GLY A 489 -15.79 -12.76 -32.74
C GLY A 489 -14.60 -11.85 -32.40
N TYR A 490 -14.25 -11.69 -31.12
CA TYR A 490 -13.10 -10.87 -30.70
C TYR A 490 -11.79 -11.65 -30.68
N LYS A 491 -10.73 -11.03 -31.21
CA LYS A 491 -9.36 -11.58 -31.20
C LYS A 491 -8.43 -10.70 -30.35
N PRO A 492 -8.04 -11.16 -29.16
CA PRO A 492 -7.04 -10.47 -28.34
C PRO A 492 -5.72 -10.30 -29.08
N HIS A 493 -5.04 -9.18 -28.84
CA HIS A 493 -3.72 -8.86 -29.37
C HIS A 493 -2.78 -8.40 -28.26
N GLU A 494 -1.48 -8.43 -28.55
CA GLU A 494 -0.45 -7.99 -27.62
C GLU A 494 -0.49 -6.47 -27.41
N SER A 495 -0.05 -6.04 -26.22
CA SER A 495 0.08 -4.62 -25.88
C SER A 495 1.13 -3.92 -26.75
N PRO A 496 1.05 -2.59 -26.92
CA PRO A 496 2.09 -1.79 -27.57
C PRO A 496 3.48 -1.99 -26.97
N VAL A 497 4.53 -1.77 -27.78
CA VAL A 497 5.94 -1.98 -27.40
C VAL A 497 6.33 -1.20 -26.13
N VAL A 498 5.77 0.00 -25.93
CA VAL A 498 6.00 0.82 -24.73
C VAL A 498 5.54 0.14 -23.43
N MET A 499 4.60 -0.80 -23.50
CA MET A 499 4.18 -1.64 -22.37
C MET A 499 5.03 -2.91 -22.25
N LEU A 500 5.47 -3.49 -23.37
CA LEU A 500 6.25 -4.73 -23.39
C LEU A 500 7.69 -4.56 -22.90
N ILE A 501 8.35 -3.43 -23.21
CA ILE A 501 9.74 -3.17 -22.76
C ILE A 501 9.85 -3.26 -21.22
N PRO A 502 9.01 -2.56 -20.43
CA PRO A 502 8.98 -2.73 -18.98
C PRO A 502 8.83 -4.18 -18.50
N LEU A 503 7.97 -4.99 -19.15
CA LEU A 503 7.77 -6.39 -18.77
C LEU A 503 9.04 -7.22 -18.98
N ILE A 504 9.74 -7.02 -20.10
CA ILE A 504 10.98 -7.73 -20.41
C ILE A 504 12.06 -7.37 -19.39
N VAL A 505 12.25 -6.08 -19.11
CA VAL A 505 13.26 -5.60 -18.14
C VAL A 505 12.96 -6.13 -16.73
N LEU A 506 11.71 -6.06 -16.28
CA LEU A 506 11.31 -6.60 -14.97
C LEU A 506 11.44 -8.13 -14.90
N SER A 507 11.25 -8.84 -16.01
CA SER A 507 11.45 -10.30 -16.08
C SER A 507 12.90 -10.67 -15.80
N ILE A 508 13.88 -9.90 -16.29
CA ILE A 508 15.30 -10.12 -15.98
C ILE A 508 15.52 -9.98 -14.46
N GLY A 509 14.96 -8.96 -13.82
CA GLY A 509 15.02 -8.79 -12.37
C GLY A 509 14.36 -9.94 -11.61
N ALA A 510 13.16 -10.36 -12.01
CA ALA A 510 12.42 -11.46 -11.36
C ALA A 510 13.15 -12.82 -11.44
N VAL A 511 13.96 -13.04 -12.49
CA VAL A 511 14.75 -14.27 -12.66
C VAL A 511 16.08 -14.16 -11.91
N PHE A 512 16.84 -13.09 -12.13
CA PHE A 512 18.26 -13.05 -11.77
C PHE A 512 18.57 -12.26 -10.50
N ALA A 513 17.72 -11.34 -10.03
CA ALA A 513 18.04 -10.49 -8.89
C ALA A 513 18.29 -11.29 -7.60
N GLY A 514 17.59 -12.41 -7.41
CA GLY A 514 17.83 -13.27 -6.25
C GLY A 514 19.25 -13.86 -6.27
N ALA A 515 19.64 -14.49 -7.39
CA ALA A 515 20.97 -15.07 -7.52
C ALA A 515 22.09 -14.02 -7.44
N ALA A 516 21.86 -12.83 -8.01
CA ALA A 516 22.85 -11.76 -8.03
C ALA A 516 23.11 -11.13 -6.65
N PHE A 517 22.08 -11.00 -5.81
CA PHE A 517 22.16 -10.23 -4.57
C PHE A 517 22.09 -11.07 -3.28
N HIS A 518 21.72 -12.35 -3.34
CA HIS A 518 21.61 -13.23 -2.16
C HIS A 518 22.85 -13.18 -1.25
N HIS A 519 24.04 -13.29 -1.86
CA HIS A 519 25.30 -13.28 -1.12
C HIS A 519 25.54 -11.96 -0.38
N PHE A 520 25.10 -10.80 -0.89
CA PHE A 520 25.34 -9.53 -0.21
C PHE A 520 24.36 -9.26 0.93
N PHE A 521 23.17 -9.84 0.91
CA PHE A 521 22.11 -9.47 1.85
C PHE A 521 21.97 -10.41 3.04
N SER A 522 22.16 -11.72 2.82
CA SER A 522 21.81 -12.78 3.78
C SER A 522 22.99 -13.62 4.24
N ASP A 523 24.12 -13.60 3.53
CA ASP A 523 25.34 -14.32 3.93
C ASP A 523 25.89 -13.77 5.25
N PRO A 524 26.32 -14.61 6.21
CA PRO A 524 26.80 -14.13 7.50
C PRO A 524 27.96 -13.13 7.41
N GLY A 525 28.96 -13.41 6.55
CA GLY A 525 30.16 -12.60 6.47
C GLY A 525 30.06 -11.43 5.48
N ALA A 526 29.41 -11.65 4.33
CA ALA A 526 29.22 -10.59 3.35
C ALA A 526 28.07 -9.64 3.73
N GLY A 527 27.02 -10.14 4.38
CA GLY A 527 25.88 -9.35 4.85
C GLY A 527 26.26 -8.29 5.87
N GLU A 528 27.01 -8.65 6.91
CA GLU A 528 27.48 -7.70 7.93
C GLU A 528 28.30 -6.55 7.29
N ARG A 529 29.23 -6.91 6.40
CA ARG A 529 30.07 -5.94 5.67
C ARG A 529 29.31 -5.10 4.67
N PHE A 530 28.22 -5.62 4.11
CA PHE A 530 27.37 -4.88 3.18
C PHE A 530 26.49 -3.89 3.93
N TRP A 531 25.86 -4.30 5.04
CA TRP A 531 24.94 -3.42 5.77
C TRP A 531 25.67 -2.33 6.57
N LYS A 532 26.90 -2.57 7.06
CA LYS A 532 27.74 -1.56 7.76
C LYS A 532 26.99 -0.73 8.82
N GLY A 533 26.11 -1.38 9.59
CA GLY A 533 25.31 -0.73 10.64
C GLY A 533 24.16 0.16 10.15
N SER A 534 23.77 0.11 8.86
CA SER A 534 22.55 0.77 8.38
C SER A 534 21.25 0.16 8.92
N LEU A 535 21.35 -1.10 9.33
CA LEU A 535 20.36 -1.91 10.05
C LEU A 535 21.10 -2.84 11.02
N PHE A 536 20.35 -3.46 11.93
CA PHE A 536 20.86 -4.48 12.84
C PHE A 536 21.01 -5.81 12.08
N PHE A 537 22.21 -6.38 12.08
CA PHE A 537 22.50 -7.66 11.44
C PHE A 537 22.87 -8.70 12.49
N ASN A 538 22.12 -9.79 12.54
CA ASN A 538 22.36 -10.88 13.50
C ASN A 538 23.16 -12.01 12.84
N GLU A 539 24.48 -11.97 12.97
CA GLU A 539 25.38 -13.00 12.43
C GLU A 539 25.07 -14.39 13.00
N HIS A 540 24.74 -14.50 14.27
CA HIS A 540 24.44 -15.79 14.89
C HIS A 540 23.20 -16.42 14.26
N LEU A 541 22.15 -15.64 14.01
CA LEU A 541 20.95 -16.12 13.32
C LEU A 541 21.26 -16.52 11.87
N ALA A 542 22.11 -15.76 11.17
CA ALA A 542 22.53 -16.07 9.82
C ALA A 542 23.27 -17.42 9.76
N HIS A 543 24.23 -17.67 10.66
CA HIS A 543 24.90 -18.97 10.78
C HIS A 543 23.95 -20.10 11.16
N ALA A 544 23.06 -19.87 12.14
CA ALA A 544 22.07 -20.87 12.55
C ALA A 544 21.13 -21.25 11.39
N THR A 545 20.86 -20.33 10.47
CA THR A 545 20.05 -20.58 9.26
C THR A 545 20.74 -21.57 8.32
N GLU A 546 22.06 -21.51 8.19
CA GLU A 546 22.83 -22.46 7.38
C GLU A 546 22.85 -23.88 7.99
N GLU A 547 22.67 -24.00 9.31
CA GLU A 547 22.75 -25.26 10.05
C GLU A 547 21.39 -25.96 10.28
N ILE A 548 20.27 -25.36 9.84
CA ILE A 548 18.96 -25.96 10.05
C ILE A 548 18.83 -27.34 9.36
N PRO A 549 18.00 -28.26 9.92
CA PRO A 549 17.86 -29.60 9.37
C PRO A 549 17.26 -29.57 7.95
N ALA A 550 17.67 -30.54 7.13
CA ALA A 550 17.30 -30.60 5.71
C ALA A 550 15.78 -30.59 5.46
N TRP A 551 14.99 -31.23 6.33
CA TRP A 551 13.53 -31.22 6.19
C TRP A 551 12.91 -29.82 6.29
N ALA A 552 13.53 -28.94 7.09
CA ALA A 552 13.08 -27.56 7.25
C ALA A 552 13.46 -26.70 6.03
N LYS A 553 14.68 -26.87 5.50
CA LYS A 553 15.13 -26.23 4.24
C LYS A 553 14.22 -26.57 3.07
N TYR A 554 13.94 -27.87 2.89
CA TYR A 554 13.08 -28.32 1.79
C TYR A 554 11.59 -28.12 2.04
N GLY A 555 11.18 -27.61 3.20
CA GLY A 555 9.78 -27.40 3.56
C GLY A 555 9.06 -26.45 2.61
N ALA A 556 9.70 -25.34 2.21
CA ALA A 556 9.15 -24.37 1.27
C ALA A 556 8.99 -24.95 -0.15
N THR A 557 10.00 -25.67 -0.63
CA THR A 557 9.96 -26.36 -1.93
C THR A 557 8.87 -27.44 -1.97
N ALA A 558 8.75 -28.24 -0.91
CA ALA A 558 7.69 -29.24 -0.80
C ALA A 558 6.29 -28.60 -0.79
N ALA A 559 6.12 -27.51 -0.04
CA ALA A 559 4.89 -26.73 -0.02
C ALA A 559 4.53 -26.17 -1.41
N MET A 560 5.52 -25.65 -2.14
CA MET A 560 5.33 -25.17 -3.51
C MET A 560 4.81 -26.28 -4.43
N LEU A 561 5.42 -27.47 -4.43
CA LEU A 561 4.94 -28.61 -5.24
C LEU A 561 3.54 -29.06 -4.86
N LEU A 562 3.26 -29.13 -3.55
CA LEU A 562 1.94 -29.48 -3.01
C LEU A 562 0.87 -28.43 -3.29
N GLY A 563 1.22 -27.18 -3.61
CA GLY A 563 0.27 -26.18 -4.10
C GLY A 563 0.02 -26.27 -5.60
N LEU A 564 1.05 -26.56 -6.39
CA LEU A 564 0.98 -26.68 -7.85
C LEU A 564 0.15 -27.90 -8.29
N ILE A 565 0.41 -29.08 -7.70
CA ILE A 565 -0.23 -30.34 -8.12
C ILE A 565 -1.77 -30.26 -8.00
N PRO A 566 -2.37 -29.81 -6.87
CA PRO A 566 -3.81 -29.65 -6.75
C PRO A 566 -4.35 -28.56 -7.67
N ALA A 567 -3.63 -27.45 -7.87
CA ALA A 567 -4.06 -26.40 -8.79
C ALA A 567 -4.16 -26.92 -10.23
N TRP A 568 -3.16 -27.68 -10.68
CA TRP A 568 -3.18 -28.31 -12.01
C TRP A 568 -4.32 -29.33 -12.13
N PHE A 569 -4.50 -30.17 -11.12
CA PHE A 569 -5.59 -31.14 -11.12
C PHE A 569 -6.97 -30.47 -11.18
N ALA A 570 -7.19 -29.41 -10.40
CA ALA A 570 -8.47 -28.72 -10.28
C ALA A 570 -8.80 -27.79 -11.46
N TYR A 571 -7.81 -27.20 -12.13
CA TYR A 571 -8.04 -26.19 -13.19
C TYR A 571 -7.64 -26.62 -14.59
N ILE A 572 -6.87 -27.70 -14.75
CA ILE A 572 -6.50 -28.25 -16.08
C ILE A 572 -7.14 -29.62 -16.31
N ARG A 573 -7.04 -30.55 -15.35
CA ARG A 573 -7.49 -31.93 -15.55
C ARG A 573 -8.99 -32.14 -15.27
N SER A 574 -9.51 -31.58 -14.20
CA SER A 574 -10.91 -31.76 -13.76
C SER A 574 -11.55 -30.41 -13.43
N THR A 575 -12.03 -29.72 -14.46
CA THR A 575 -12.56 -28.35 -14.37
C THR A 575 -13.83 -28.21 -13.52
N ASP A 576 -14.52 -29.31 -13.24
CA ASP A 576 -15.73 -29.32 -12.41
C ASP A 576 -15.42 -29.36 -10.90
N LEU A 577 -14.19 -29.72 -10.53
CA LEU A 577 -13.81 -29.93 -9.14
C LEU A 577 -13.89 -28.65 -8.29
N PRO A 578 -13.43 -27.47 -8.76
CA PRO A 578 -13.57 -26.23 -7.98
C PRO A 578 -15.03 -25.88 -7.67
N ALA A 579 -15.94 -26.09 -8.62
CA ALA A 579 -17.37 -25.83 -8.42
C ALA A 579 -17.97 -26.78 -7.37
N LYS A 580 -17.72 -28.09 -7.51
CA LYS A 580 -18.14 -29.10 -6.54
C LYS A 580 -17.59 -28.84 -5.14
N PHE A 581 -16.33 -28.41 -5.04
CA PHE A 581 -15.72 -28.05 -3.76
C PHE A 581 -16.39 -26.83 -3.14
N ALA A 582 -16.66 -25.79 -3.93
CA ALA A 582 -17.34 -24.59 -3.46
C ALA A 582 -18.78 -24.87 -3.00
N ASP A 583 -19.49 -25.79 -3.66
CA ASP A 583 -20.84 -26.20 -3.27
C ASP A 583 -20.82 -27.04 -1.97
N GLN A 584 -19.91 -28.01 -1.87
CA GLN A 584 -19.76 -28.85 -0.67
C GLN A 584 -19.32 -28.05 0.56
N TRP A 585 -18.37 -27.13 0.38
CA TRP A 585 -17.78 -26.30 1.45
C TRP A 585 -18.25 -24.84 1.37
N ARG A 586 -19.53 -24.63 1.03
CA ARG A 586 -20.10 -23.31 0.76
C ARG A 586 -19.84 -22.28 1.88
N VAL A 587 -19.92 -22.70 3.15
CA VAL A 587 -19.69 -21.80 4.29
C VAL A 587 -18.24 -21.30 4.30
N LEU A 588 -17.26 -22.20 4.14
CA LEU A 588 -15.85 -21.85 4.08
C LEU A 588 -15.54 -21.03 2.83
N TYR A 589 -16.10 -21.42 1.67
CA TYR A 589 -15.94 -20.69 0.43
C TYR A 589 -16.44 -19.24 0.55
N LEU A 590 -17.66 -19.04 1.10
CA LEU A 590 -18.22 -17.70 1.30
C LEU A 590 -17.43 -16.89 2.34
N PHE A 591 -16.93 -17.52 3.39
CA PHE A 591 -16.05 -16.86 4.37
C PHE A 591 -14.77 -16.33 3.71
N LEU A 592 -14.10 -17.14 2.90
CA LEU A 592 -12.89 -16.71 2.19
C LEU A 592 -13.20 -15.70 1.08
N LEU A 593 -14.32 -15.88 0.36
CA LEU A 593 -14.75 -14.99 -0.72
C LEU A 593 -15.07 -13.59 -0.19
N ASN A 594 -15.75 -13.52 0.95
CA ASN A 594 -16.06 -12.28 1.68
C ASN A 594 -14.89 -11.85 2.59
N LYS A 595 -13.66 -12.24 2.28
CA LYS A 595 -12.44 -11.69 2.91
C LYS A 595 -12.41 -11.85 4.44
N TRP A 596 -12.91 -12.98 4.95
CA TRP A 596 -13.12 -13.26 6.39
C TRP A 596 -14.10 -12.32 7.11
N TYR A 597 -14.94 -11.60 6.37
CA TYR A 597 -15.90 -10.62 6.87
C TYR A 597 -15.29 -9.44 7.65
N PHE A 598 -14.00 -9.12 7.44
CA PHE A 598 -13.37 -7.95 8.07
C PHE A 598 -14.02 -6.64 7.62
N ASP A 599 -14.38 -6.51 6.35
CA ASP A 599 -15.04 -5.32 5.81
C ASP A 599 -16.39 -5.07 6.51
N GLU A 600 -17.21 -6.11 6.67
CA GLU A 600 -18.52 -6.06 7.33
C GLU A 600 -18.38 -5.77 8.83
N LEU A 601 -17.41 -6.42 9.49
CA LEU A 601 -17.09 -6.17 10.90
C LEU A 601 -16.72 -4.71 11.12
N TYR A 602 -15.87 -4.14 10.26
CA TYR A 602 -15.41 -2.76 10.38
C TYR A 602 -16.54 -1.77 10.12
N ASN A 603 -17.38 -2.06 9.13
CA ASN A 603 -18.56 -1.26 8.86
C ASN A 603 -19.52 -1.24 10.06
N TRP A 604 -19.74 -2.40 10.69
CA TRP A 604 -20.62 -2.52 11.84
C TRP A 604 -20.04 -1.90 13.12
N LEU A 605 -18.75 -2.13 13.39
CA LEU A 605 -18.09 -1.73 14.64
C LEU A 605 -17.66 -0.25 14.66
N PHE A 606 -17.18 0.28 13.52
CA PHE A 606 -16.61 1.62 13.47
C PHE A 606 -17.44 2.59 12.62
N VAL A 607 -17.78 2.21 11.39
CA VAL A 607 -18.39 3.15 10.42
C VAL A 607 -19.80 3.54 10.84
N ARG A 608 -20.70 2.58 11.05
CA ARG A 608 -22.10 2.87 11.44
C ARG A 608 -22.20 3.64 12.77
N PRO A 609 -21.48 3.27 13.84
CA PRO A 609 -21.49 4.02 15.09
C PRO A 609 -20.90 5.44 14.94
N ALA A 610 -19.83 5.63 14.18
CA ALA A 610 -19.26 6.95 13.92
C ALA A 610 -20.28 7.87 13.23
N PHE A 611 -20.99 7.39 12.21
CA PHE A 611 -22.09 8.16 11.58
C PHE A 611 -23.27 8.40 12.52
N ALA A 612 -23.57 7.47 13.44
CA ALA A 612 -24.60 7.67 14.45
C ALA A 612 -24.22 8.77 15.46
N ILE A 613 -22.99 8.74 15.97
CA ILE A 613 -22.44 9.76 16.88
C ILE A 613 -22.38 11.12 16.17
N GLY A 614 -21.90 11.17 14.92
CA GLY A 614 -21.87 12.39 14.13
C GLY A 614 -23.28 13.00 13.94
N ARG A 615 -24.27 12.17 13.61
CA ARG A 615 -25.68 12.63 13.52
C ARG A 615 -26.25 13.07 14.86
N LEU A 616 -25.87 12.43 15.97
CA LEU A 616 -26.29 12.82 17.31
C LEU A 616 -25.71 14.19 17.69
N LEU A 617 -24.40 14.39 17.50
CA LEU A 617 -23.74 15.66 17.80
C LEU A 617 -24.26 16.79 16.92
N TRP A 618 -24.49 16.54 15.63
CA TRP A 618 -25.04 17.53 14.72
C TRP A 618 -26.51 17.88 15.04
N LYS A 619 -27.41 16.88 15.11
CA LYS A 619 -28.86 17.15 15.24
C LYS A 619 -29.30 17.49 16.64
N ARG A 620 -28.74 16.86 17.68
CA ARG A 620 -29.12 17.14 19.07
C ARG A 620 -28.20 18.14 19.75
N GLY A 621 -26.89 18.03 19.52
CA GLY A 621 -25.91 18.96 20.09
C GLY A 621 -26.02 20.33 19.46
N ASP A 622 -25.71 20.41 18.16
CA ASP A 622 -25.59 21.69 17.45
C ASP A 622 -26.96 22.33 17.19
N GLU A 623 -27.76 21.76 16.28
CA GLU A 623 -29.07 22.32 15.90
C GLU A 623 -30.05 22.36 17.10
N GLY A 624 -30.06 21.30 17.90
CA GLY A 624 -31.04 21.10 18.97
C GLY A 624 -30.76 21.85 20.26
N THR A 625 -29.48 22.13 20.57
CA THR A 625 -29.07 22.74 21.84
C THR A 625 -28.36 24.07 21.61
N ILE A 626 -27.25 24.08 20.87
CA ILE A 626 -26.42 25.28 20.68
C ILE A 626 -27.20 26.34 19.89
N ASP A 627 -27.71 25.99 18.72
CA ASP A 627 -28.44 26.93 17.86
C ASP A 627 -29.78 27.33 18.48
N ARG A 628 -30.48 26.36 19.07
CA ARG A 628 -31.81 26.57 19.66
C ARG A 628 -31.77 27.50 20.87
N PHE A 629 -30.80 27.36 21.77
CA PHE A 629 -30.70 28.17 22.99
C PHE A 629 -29.75 29.37 22.86
N GLY A 630 -28.81 29.32 21.92
CA GLY A 630 -27.89 30.42 21.63
C GLY A 630 -28.49 31.45 20.67
N PRO A 631 -28.09 31.49 19.39
CA PRO A 631 -28.52 32.54 18.45
C PRO A 631 -30.04 32.61 18.26
N ASN A 632 -30.71 31.48 18.01
CA ASN A 632 -32.14 31.49 17.72
C ASN A 632 -32.98 31.72 18.98
N GLY A 633 -32.55 31.16 20.11
CA GLY A 633 -33.23 31.33 21.39
C GLY A 633 -33.15 32.75 21.91
N SER A 634 -31.96 33.35 21.90
CA SER A 634 -31.77 34.75 22.28
C SER A 634 -32.53 35.71 21.35
N ALA A 635 -32.45 35.49 20.03
CA ALA A 635 -33.22 36.28 19.05
C ALA A 635 -34.73 36.17 19.27
N ALA A 636 -35.23 34.96 19.60
CA ALA A 636 -36.64 34.76 19.91
C ALA A 636 -37.08 35.48 21.19
N ILE A 637 -36.24 35.51 22.23
CA ILE A 637 -36.52 36.24 23.48
C ILE A 637 -36.54 37.76 23.23
N VAL A 638 -35.56 38.29 22.49
CA VAL A 638 -35.53 39.71 22.14
C VAL A 638 -36.75 40.09 21.30
N ALA A 639 -37.07 39.29 20.27
CA ALA A 639 -38.26 39.52 19.44
C ALA A 639 -39.56 39.45 20.27
N LEU A 640 -39.65 38.52 21.22
CA LEU A 640 -40.78 38.44 22.15
C LEU A 640 -40.85 39.70 23.04
N GLY A 641 -39.72 40.13 23.60
CA GLY A 641 -39.61 41.35 24.41
C GLY A 641 -40.05 42.60 23.63
N SER A 642 -39.58 42.75 22.39
CA SER A 642 -39.99 43.86 21.51
C SER A 642 -41.49 43.84 21.20
N ARG A 643 -42.09 42.65 20.97
CA ARG A 643 -43.54 42.51 20.77
C ARG A 643 -44.32 42.89 22.02
N ILE A 644 -43.85 42.50 23.20
CA ILE A 644 -44.47 42.86 24.48
C ILE A 644 -44.36 44.36 24.73
N ALA A 645 -43.18 44.94 24.55
CA ALA A 645 -42.95 46.38 24.71
C ALA A 645 -43.82 47.21 23.74
N GLY A 646 -43.98 46.75 22.49
CA GLY A 646 -44.88 47.38 21.52
C GLY A 646 -46.34 47.39 21.98
N ARG A 647 -46.80 46.36 22.71
CA ARG A 647 -48.17 46.33 23.26
C ARG A 647 -48.40 47.31 24.42
N LEU A 648 -47.35 47.78 25.09
CA LEU A 648 -47.47 48.80 26.15
C LEU A 648 -47.79 50.19 25.59
N GLN A 649 -47.57 50.40 24.28
CA GLN A 649 -47.96 51.63 23.59
C GLN A 649 -49.40 51.50 23.08
N SER A 650 -50.37 51.85 23.92
CA SER A 650 -51.81 51.76 23.60
C SER A 650 -52.31 52.86 22.65
N GLY A 651 -51.52 53.92 22.43
CA GLY A 651 -51.92 55.09 21.63
C GLY A 651 -52.86 56.06 22.36
N TYR A 652 -53.33 55.72 23.56
CA TYR A 652 -54.21 56.58 24.35
C TYR A 652 -53.42 57.49 25.31
N VAL A 653 -53.68 58.80 25.24
CA VAL A 653 -52.98 59.83 26.05
C VAL A 653 -53.08 59.57 27.56
N TYR A 654 -54.24 59.10 28.04
CA TYR A 654 -54.44 58.84 29.46
C TYR A 654 -53.55 57.70 30.00
N SER A 655 -53.22 56.70 29.19
CA SER A 655 -52.32 55.61 29.57
C SER A 655 -50.89 56.14 29.82
N TYR A 656 -50.42 57.07 28.98
CA TYR A 656 -49.11 57.69 29.16
C TYR A 656 -49.06 58.59 30.41
N ALA A 657 -50.11 59.37 30.65
CA ALA A 657 -50.22 60.21 31.85
C ALA A 657 -50.15 59.37 33.14
N PHE A 658 -50.86 58.23 33.16
CA PHE A 658 -50.83 57.29 34.29
C PHE A 658 -49.44 56.69 34.52
N VAL A 659 -48.74 56.26 33.46
CA VAL A 659 -47.37 55.72 33.56
C VAL A 659 -46.38 56.78 34.05
N MET A 660 -46.48 58.03 33.59
CA MET A 660 -45.63 59.12 34.09
C MET A 660 -45.84 59.40 35.58
N LEU A 661 -47.08 59.37 36.05
CA LEU A 661 -47.40 59.56 37.47
C LEU A 661 -46.80 58.43 38.33
N ILE A 662 -46.95 57.17 37.90
CA ILE A 662 -46.33 56.01 38.56
C ILE A 662 -44.82 56.15 38.57
N GLY A 663 -44.20 56.49 37.43
CA GLY A 663 -42.76 56.68 37.31
C GLY A 663 -42.24 57.77 38.24
N LEU A 664 -42.93 58.92 38.31
CA LEU A 664 -42.59 60.02 39.22
C LEU A 664 -42.73 59.59 40.69
N THR A 665 -43.82 58.91 41.04
CA THR A 665 -44.06 58.43 42.39
C THR A 665 -42.99 57.42 42.80
N ALA A 666 -42.68 56.45 41.93
CA ALA A 666 -41.64 55.45 42.16
C ALA A 666 -40.25 56.07 42.28
N ALA A 667 -39.92 57.06 41.46
CA ALA A 667 -38.64 57.79 41.54
C ALA A 667 -38.53 58.56 42.85
N ILE A 668 -39.59 59.28 43.25
CA ILE A 668 -39.64 59.99 44.54
C ILE A 668 -39.51 58.99 45.70
N THR A 669 -40.26 57.87 45.67
CA THR A 669 -40.17 56.83 46.69
C THR A 669 -38.77 56.22 46.75
N TRP A 670 -38.13 55.96 45.61
CA TRP A 670 -36.77 55.42 45.57
C TRP A 670 -35.73 56.39 46.13
N VAL A 671 -35.86 57.70 45.83
CA VAL A 671 -35.00 58.76 46.36
C VAL A 671 -35.23 59.02 47.85
N ILE A 672 -36.43 58.74 48.37
CA ILE A 672 -36.75 58.86 49.80
C ILE A 672 -36.34 57.60 50.58
N ALA A 673 -36.39 56.42 49.95
CA ALA A 673 -36.12 55.13 50.57
C ALA A 673 -34.65 54.67 50.46
N GLY A 674 -33.90 55.20 49.50
CA GLY A 674 -32.43 55.11 49.43
C GLY A 674 -31.80 56.33 50.07
#